data_AF-A0A8B8LMG7-F1
#
_entry.id   AF-A0A8B8LMG7-F1
#
_cell.length_a   1.000
_cell.length_b   1.000
_cell.length_c   1.000
_cell.angle_alpha   90.00
_cell.angle_beta   90.00
_cell.angle_gamma   90.00
#
_symmetry.space_group_name_H-M   'P 1'
#
loop_
_entity.id
_entity.type
_entity.pdbx_description
1 polymer ?
#
loop_
_entity_poly.entity_id
_entity_poly.type
_entity_poly.pdbx_seq_one_letter_code
_entity_poly.pdbx_strand_id
1 'polypeptide(L)'
;MSGPGVRLHIQDHHVVMDNGILQVTLSNPDGIVTGIRFNGVDNLLEVLNKESNRGYWDLVWSAPGSKGIFDVIKGTCFKVIVQNEEQVELSFTRMWDPSLEGKFVPLNIDKRFIMLRGSSGFYSYGIYEHLNGWPDFDLSETRITFKLRKDKFQYMAMADNRQRIMPFPEDRLPGRCQTLGYSEAVLLVNPKDPRLKGEVDDKYQYSCENIHNQVHGWISFSPPVGFWQITPSDEFRSGGPVKQNLTSHVGPTTLAMFLSGHYAGQDLVPRFRGGEPWKKVFGPVYIYLNSGSTGDDPLWLWEDAKIQMMNEVQSWPYVFPASEDFLKSDQRGNVSGRLLVLDRYICTDLISANGAYVGLAPPGDAGSWQRECKDYQFWTRADENGFFTIRNIRAGDYNLFAWVPGFVGDYRFNDLMRIISGSYMELGELVYEPPRDGPTLWEIGIPDRSAAEFYVPDPNPQYINKLFINHPDRFRQYGLWDRYTELYPDADLVYTVGVSDYTKDWFFAQAPRKREDNTHQGTTWQIKFEVSGVVQGSTYKLRVALASATLAELQIRVNDPNSRRPLFTSGLIGRDNSIARHGIHGLYWLYHVNIPCSLLIDGTNTIYFTQPRCTSPFQGLMYDYIRLEGPPCFKAET
;
A
#
# COMPACT_ATOMS: atom_id res chain seq x y z
N MET A 1 -7.75 39.84 13.16
CA MET A 1 -7.02 40.51 12.06
C MET A 1 -6.57 39.41 11.10
N SER A 2 -6.90 39.51 9.81
CA SER A 2 -6.39 38.56 8.82
C SER A 2 -4.86 38.65 8.79
N GLY A 3 -4.16 37.51 8.76
CA GLY A 3 -2.69 37.47 8.71
C GLY A 3 -2.13 38.21 7.49
N PRO A 4 -0.82 38.47 7.41
CA PRO A 4 -0.22 39.12 6.24
C PRO A 4 -0.54 38.35 4.95
N GLY A 5 -0.71 39.07 3.83
CA GLY A 5 -0.91 38.44 2.53
C GLY A 5 0.32 37.65 2.06
N VAL A 6 0.10 36.70 1.17
CA VAL A 6 1.18 35.90 0.57
C VAL A 6 2.09 36.80 -0.27
N ARG A 7 3.40 36.68 -0.05
CA ARG A 7 4.47 37.39 -0.74
C ARG A 7 5.31 36.40 -1.53
N LEU A 8 5.75 36.84 -2.70
CA LEU A 8 6.63 36.08 -3.59
C LEU A 8 7.89 36.89 -3.86
N HIS A 9 9.04 36.30 -3.58
CA HIS A 9 10.34 36.88 -3.89
C HIS A 9 11.07 36.01 -4.92
N ILE A 10 11.29 36.55 -6.11
CA ILE A 10 12.01 35.86 -7.19
C ILE A 10 13.44 36.39 -7.26
N GLN A 11 14.40 35.48 -7.20
CA GLN A 11 15.84 35.73 -7.31
C GLN A 11 16.41 34.87 -8.45
N ASP A 12 17.67 35.11 -8.82
CA ASP A 12 18.32 34.42 -9.93
C ASP A 12 18.34 32.90 -9.75
N HIS A 13 18.60 32.43 -8.52
CA HIS A 13 18.75 31.00 -8.21
C HIS A 13 17.65 30.42 -7.33
N HIS A 14 16.78 31.27 -6.77
CA HIS A 14 15.76 30.85 -5.82
C HIS A 14 14.46 31.65 -5.97
N VAL A 15 13.35 31.03 -5.58
CA VAL A 15 12.04 31.66 -5.44
C VAL A 15 11.53 31.36 -4.05
N VAL A 16 11.08 32.38 -3.32
CA VAL A 16 10.61 32.27 -1.93
C VAL A 16 9.14 32.64 -1.85
N MET A 17 8.31 31.69 -1.40
CA MET A 17 6.92 31.95 -1.00
C MET A 17 6.87 32.22 0.50
N ASP A 18 6.18 33.28 0.93
CA ASP A 18 6.09 33.72 2.33
C ASP A 18 4.65 34.17 2.64
N ASN A 19 3.98 33.51 3.58
CA ASN A 19 2.63 33.90 4.04
C ASN A 19 2.61 34.49 5.46
N GLY A 20 3.79 34.84 5.99
CA GLY A 20 4.02 35.34 7.34
C GLY A 20 3.97 34.29 8.47
N ILE A 21 3.58 33.05 8.17
CA ILE A 21 3.65 31.92 9.10
C ILE A 21 4.91 31.08 8.82
N LEU A 22 5.14 30.76 7.55
CA LEU A 22 6.32 30.05 7.07
C LEU A 22 6.87 30.65 5.78
N GLN A 23 8.13 30.33 5.49
CA GLN A 23 8.75 30.61 4.19
C GLN A 23 9.18 29.29 3.53
N VAL A 24 8.92 29.15 2.24
CA VAL A 24 9.36 28.01 1.43
C VAL A 24 10.25 28.52 0.31
N THR A 25 11.50 28.06 0.29
CA THR A 25 12.50 28.39 -0.72
C THR A 25 12.61 27.26 -1.73
N LEU A 26 12.42 27.60 -3.00
CA LEU A 26 12.52 26.70 -4.15
C LEU A 26 13.70 27.12 -5.02
N SER A 27 14.46 26.18 -5.56
CA SER A 27 15.50 26.50 -6.55
C SER A 27 14.88 26.91 -7.89
N ASN A 28 15.53 27.82 -8.60
CA ASN A 28 15.10 28.36 -9.89
C ASN A 28 16.08 27.96 -11.00
N PRO A 29 15.66 27.28 -12.08
CA PRO A 29 14.31 26.79 -12.41
C PRO A 29 14.07 25.32 -11.96
N ASP A 30 14.97 24.71 -11.21
CA ASP A 30 14.90 23.27 -10.89
C ASP A 30 13.62 22.90 -10.08
N GLY A 31 13.08 23.82 -9.27
CA GLY A 31 11.89 23.57 -8.44
C GLY A 31 12.14 22.52 -7.34
N ILE A 32 13.31 22.56 -6.71
CA ILE A 32 13.65 21.76 -5.54
C ILE A 32 13.35 22.58 -4.29
N VAL A 33 12.73 21.99 -3.27
CA VAL A 33 12.56 22.64 -1.97
C VAL A 33 13.90 22.64 -1.23
N THR A 34 14.57 23.79 -1.26
CA THR A 34 15.91 23.95 -0.69
C THR A 34 15.85 24.38 0.78
N GLY A 35 14.75 25.01 1.20
CA GLY A 35 14.53 25.35 2.60
C GLY A 35 13.07 25.61 2.98
N ILE A 36 12.78 25.36 4.25
CA ILE A 36 11.50 25.66 4.89
C ILE A 36 11.80 26.34 6.22
N ARG A 37 11.46 27.63 6.34
CA ARG A 37 11.63 28.40 7.57
C ARG A 37 10.31 28.43 8.34
N PHE A 38 10.34 28.03 9.60
CA PHE A 38 9.14 27.97 10.44
C PHE A 38 9.50 28.05 11.92
N ASN A 39 8.66 28.73 12.71
CA ASN A 39 8.77 28.83 14.17
C ASN A 39 10.19 29.10 14.70
N GLY A 40 10.88 30.09 14.12
CA GLY A 40 12.24 30.48 14.51
C GLY A 40 13.36 29.53 14.06
N VAL A 41 13.05 28.44 13.34
CA VAL A 41 14.05 27.57 12.73
C VAL A 41 14.32 28.02 11.30
N ASP A 42 15.57 28.35 11.00
CA ASP A 42 15.97 28.90 9.69
C ASP A 42 15.72 27.94 8.52
N ASN A 43 15.90 26.64 8.74
CA ASN A 43 15.56 25.60 7.77
C ASN A 43 15.24 24.29 8.49
N LEU A 44 14.05 23.73 8.26
CA LEU A 44 13.65 22.42 8.78
C LEU A 44 14.31 21.24 8.05
N LEU A 45 14.82 21.47 6.83
CA LEU A 45 15.43 20.45 5.98
C LEU A 45 16.92 20.25 6.29
N GLU A 46 17.45 19.05 6.02
CA GLU A 46 18.84 18.67 6.31
C GLU A 46 19.84 19.55 5.54
N VAL A 47 20.35 20.59 6.22
CA VAL A 47 21.21 21.61 5.61
C VAL A 47 22.57 21.08 5.17
N LEU A 48 23.03 19.97 5.77
CA LEU A 48 24.27 19.30 5.37
C LEU A 48 24.14 18.54 4.04
N ASN A 49 22.91 18.28 3.58
CA ASN A 49 22.68 17.75 2.25
C ASN A 49 22.81 18.85 1.20
N LYS A 50 23.27 18.45 0.00
CA LYS A 50 23.09 19.26 -1.22
C LYS A 50 21.62 19.66 -1.36
N GLU A 51 21.34 20.85 -1.89
CA GLU A 51 19.98 21.36 -2.02
C GLU A 51 19.06 20.38 -2.77
N SER A 52 19.56 19.74 -3.83
CA SER A 52 18.87 18.69 -4.60
C SER A 52 18.54 17.40 -3.84
N ASN A 53 18.93 17.31 -2.57
CA ASN A 53 18.74 16.16 -1.69
C ASN A 53 18.13 16.58 -0.33
N ARG A 54 17.26 17.60 -0.36
CA ARG A 54 16.50 18.08 0.79
C ARG A 54 15.02 17.75 0.64
N GLY A 55 14.25 18.59 -0.06
CA GLY A 55 12.87 18.31 -0.46
C GLY A 55 12.75 18.24 -1.98
N TYR A 56 12.35 17.11 -2.54
CA TYR A 56 12.35 16.91 -3.99
C TYR A 56 11.27 15.93 -4.45
N TRP A 57 10.86 16.08 -5.70
CA TRP A 57 10.13 15.05 -6.43
C TRP A 57 11.11 14.10 -7.10
N ASP A 58 10.85 12.81 -7.03
CA ASP A 58 11.64 11.79 -7.71
C ASP A 58 10.75 10.76 -8.38
N LEU A 59 11.31 10.10 -9.40
CA LEU A 59 10.73 8.93 -10.03
C LEU A 59 11.79 7.87 -10.31
N VAL A 60 11.35 6.64 -10.48
CA VAL A 60 12.19 5.53 -10.96
C VAL A 60 11.56 5.00 -12.25
N TRP A 61 12.29 5.05 -13.35
CA TRP A 61 11.80 4.65 -14.66
C TRP A 61 12.80 3.80 -15.44
N SER A 62 12.37 3.08 -16.46
CA SER A 62 13.27 2.34 -17.35
C SER A 62 12.71 2.17 -18.75
N ALA A 63 13.58 1.99 -19.74
CA ALA A 63 13.18 1.36 -20.99
C ALA A 63 12.70 -0.08 -20.73
N PRO A 64 11.85 -0.65 -21.59
CA PRO A 64 11.34 -2.01 -21.43
C PRO A 64 12.47 -3.03 -21.21
N GLY A 65 12.35 -3.85 -20.16
CA GLY A 65 13.33 -4.91 -19.84
C GLY A 65 14.67 -4.41 -19.29
N SER A 66 14.82 -3.11 -19.02
CA SER A 66 16.05 -2.52 -18.48
C SER A 66 15.97 -2.29 -16.97
N LYS A 67 17.12 -1.99 -16.35
CA LYS A 67 17.18 -1.62 -14.92
C LYS A 67 16.59 -0.21 -14.72
N GLY A 68 15.86 -0.03 -13.61
CA GLY A 68 15.34 1.26 -13.18
C GLY A 68 16.42 2.33 -12.99
N ILE A 69 16.13 3.52 -13.46
CA ILE A 69 16.92 4.75 -13.36
C ILE A 69 16.20 5.66 -12.36
N PHE A 70 16.89 6.00 -11.28
CA PHE A 70 16.42 7.01 -10.33
C PHE A 70 16.67 8.41 -10.88
N ASP A 71 15.63 9.25 -10.90
CA ASP A 71 15.68 10.60 -11.44
C ASP A 71 15.05 11.58 -10.46
N VAL A 72 15.84 12.54 -9.98
CA VAL A 72 15.33 13.70 -9.24
C VAL A 72 14.82 14.70 -10.28
N ILE A 73 13.51 14.94 -10.26
CA ILE A 73 12.84 15.76 -11.26
C ILE A 73 13.27 17.21 -11.06
N LYS A 74 14.04 17.73 -12.02
CA LYS A 74 14.47 19.13 -12.09
C LYS A 74 13.77 19.83 -13.25
N GLY A 75 13.07 20.92 -12.96
CA GLY A 75 12.50 21.79 -13.98
C GLY A 75 13.59 22.49 -14.78
N THR A 76 13.27 22.81 -16.03
CA THR A 76 14.07 23.67 -16.91
C THR A 76 13.40 25.03 -17.14
N CYS A 77 12.13 25.18 -16.75
CA CYS A 77 11.39 26.44 -16.85
C CYS A 77 10.53 26.67 -15.59
N PHE A 78 10.65 27.88 -15.04
CA PHE A 78 9.86 28.39 -13.91
C PHE A 78 8.79 29.37 -14.41
N LYS A 79 7.57 29.28 -13.86
CA LYS A 79 6.48 30.23 -14.11
C LYS A 79 5.70 30.54 -12.83
N VAL A 80 5.29 31.80 -12.68
CA VAL A 80 4.26 32.21 -11.72
C VAL A 80 2.91 32.05 -12.38
N ILE A 81 2.01 31.31 -11.73
CA ILE A 81 0.70 30.93 -12.28
C ILE A 81 -0.39 31.78 -11.62
N VAL A 82 -0.34 31.88 -10.30
CA VAL A 82 -1.20 32.75 -9.50
C VAL A 82 -0.31 33.56 -8.55
N GLN A 83 -0.58 34.85 -8.41
CA GLN A 83 0.05 35.70 -7.40
C GLN A 83 -0.93 36.79 -6.97
N ASN A 84 -1.43 36.68 -5.75
CA ASN A 84 -2.22 37.69 -5.06
C ASN A 84 -2.06 37.53 -3.54
N GLU A 85 -2.74 38.35 -2.73
CA GLU A 85 -2.61 38.30 -1.26
C GLU A 85 -3.11 37.00 -0.63
N GLU A 86 -3.99 36.26 -1.30
CA GLU A 86 -4.60 35.03 -0.80
C GLU A 86 -3.81 33.78 -1.21
N GLN A 87 -3.13 33.82 -2.36
CA GLN A 87 -2.48 32.65 -2.95
C GLN A 87 -1.28 33.02 -3.82
N VAL A 88 -0.26 32.17 -3.75
CA VAL A 88 0.76 32.00 -4.78
C VAL A 88 0.73 30.57 -5.32
N GLU A 89 0.72 30.41 -6.64
CA GLU A 89 0.94 29.12 -7.32
C GLU A 89 2.11 29.25 -8.29
N LEU A 90 3.07 28.33 -8.18
CA LEU A 90 4.28 28.27 -8.99
C LEU A 90 4.34 26.97 -9.79
N SER A 91 4.90 27.04 -10.99
CA SER A 91 5.12 25.91 -11.90
C SER A 91 6.59 25.76 -12.24
N PHE A 92 7.06 24.51 -12.23
CA PHE A 92 8.40 24.10 -12.63
C PHE A 92 8.30 22.93 -13.60
N THR A 93 8.53 23.23 -14.88
CA THR A 93 8.31 22.28 -15.99
C THR A 93 9.61 21.69 -16.49
N ARG A 94 9.59 20.41 -16.86
CA ARG A 94 10.61 19.74 -17.67
C ARG A 94 9.90 19.09 -18.85
N MET A 95 10.05 19.70 -20.04
CA MET A 95 9.52 19.15 -21.28
C MET A 95 10.44 18.06 -21.80
N TRP A 96 9.87 17.07 -22.47
CA TRP A 96 10.65 16.02 -23.14
C TRP A 96 10.64 16.21 -24.66
N ASP A 97 11.79 15.92 -25.28
CA ASP A 97 11.95 15.83 -26.72
C ASP A 97 12.93 14.68 -27.07
N PRO A 98 12.97 14.21 -28.33
CA PRO A 98 13.80 13.06 -28.73
C PRO A 98 15.30 13.18 -28.41
N SER A 99 15.86 14.38 -28.22
CA SER A 99 17.28 14.53 -27.82
C SER A 99 17.58 14.07 -26.38
N LEU A 100 16.54 13.89 -25.58
CA LEU A 100 16.56 13.43 -24.19
C LEU A 100 16.32 11.93 -24.03
N GLU A 101 16.10 11.21 -25.13
CA GLU A 101 15.90 9.77 -25.12
C GLU A 101 17.05 9.04 -24.40
N GLY A 102 16.69 8.07 -23.56
CA GLY A 102 17.62 7.31 -22.72
C GLY A 102 18.22 8.08 -21.53
N LYS A 103 18.02 9.40 -21.44
CA LYS A 103 18.53 10.25 -20.35
C LYS A 103 17.44 10.60 -19.34
N PHE A 104 16.26 10.93 -19.84
CA PHE A 104 15.09 11.25 -19.03
C PHE A 104 13.88 10.45 -19.49
N VAL A 105 12.96 10.22 -18.56
CA VAL A 105 11.68 9.58 -18.84
C VAL A 105 10.97 10.37 -19.95
N PRO A 106 10.32 9.69 -20.94
CA PRO A 106 9.52 10.33 -21.99
C PRO A 106 8.26 11.04 -21.47
N LEU A 107 8.37 11.99 -20.55
CA LEU A 107 7.24 12.70 -19.97
C LEU A 107 7.48 14.20 -19.97
N ASN A 108 6.48 14.95 -20.39
CA ASN A 108 6.33 16.33 -19.94
C ASN A 108 5.93 16.26 -18.47
N ILE A 109 6.69 16.94 -17.62
CA ILE A 109 6.44 16.97 -16.18
C ILE A 109 6.30 18.42 -15.74
N ASP A 110 5.21 18.72 -15.05
CA ASP A 110 4.94 20.02 -14.43
C ASP A 110 4.73 19.84 -12.93
N LYS A 111 5.71 20.29 -12.13
CA LYS A 111 5.59 20.30 -10.66
C LYS A 111 5.03 21.64 -10.22
N ARG A 112 4.04 21.58 -9.35
CA ARG A 112 3.32 22.74 -8.86
C ARG A 112 3.46 22.87 -7.35
N PHE A 113 3.60 24.10 -6.89
CA PHE A 113 3.66 24.45 -5.47
C PHE A 113 2.67 25.58 -5.20
N ILE A 114 1.88 25.43 -4.14
CA ILE A 114 0.87 26.43 -3.76
C ILE A 114 1.05 26.80 -2.30
N MET A 115 1.06 28.10 -2.01
CA MET A 115 1.01 28.64 -0.65
C MET A 115 -0.22 29.54 -0.52
N LEU A 116 -0.99 29.33 0.55
CA LEU A 116 -2.19 30.10 0.84
C LEU A 116 -1.96 31.05 2.02
N ARG A 117 -2.74 32.13 2.05
CA ARG A 117 -2.78 33.04 3.20
C ARG A 117 -3.31 32.30 4.42
N GLY A 118 -2.64 32.46 5.56
CA GLY A 118 -3.09 31.89 6.83
C GLY A 118 -2.91 30.37 6.97
N SER A 119 -2.40 29.66 5.96
CA SER A 119 -2.12 28.22 6.07
C SER A 119 -0.78 27.97 6.77
N SER A 120 -0.74 27.03 7.72
CA SER A 120 0.53 26.61 8.35
C SER A 120 1.19 25.48 7.55
N GLY A 121 1.41 25.73 6.27
CA GLY A 121 1.91 24.73 5.34
C GLY A 121 1.81 25.17 3.88
N PHE A 122 2.16 24.26 2.97
CA PHE A 122 2.08 24.47 1.53
C PHE A 122 1.69 23.18 0.82
N TYR A 123 1.11 23.31 -0.37
CA TYR A 123 0.66 22.18 -1.19
C TYR A 123 1.64 21.91 -2.33
N SER A 124 1.71 20.65 -2.76
CA SER A 124 2.40 20.28 -4.00
C SER A 124 1.64 19.22 -4.77
N TYR A 125 1.62 19.38 -6.09
CA TYR A 125 1.03 18.42 -7.03
C TYR A 125 1.85 18.37 -8.31
N GLY A 126 1.67 17.32 -9.12
CA GLY A 126 2.41 17.12 -10.35
C GLY A 126 1.49 16.69 -11.50
N ILE A 127 1.73 17.21 -12.70
CA ILE A 127 1.03 16.82 -13.93
C ILE A 127 2.04 16.15 -14.84
N TYR A 128 1.81 14.87 -15.15
CA TYR A 128 2.65 14.09 -16.05
C TYR A 128 1.89 13.84 -17.35
N GLU A 129 2.56 14.02 -18.47
CA GLU A 129 1.97 13.84 -19.80
C GLU A 129 2.95 13.10 -20.72
N HIS A 130 2.51 11.96 -21.24
CA HIS A 130 3.14 11.21 -22.33
C HIS A 130 2.36 11.50 -23.61
N LEU A 131 3.03 12.04 -24.64
CA LEU A 131 2.37 12.36 -25.90
C LEU A 131 2.30 11.15 -26.84
N ASN A 132 1.32 11.20 -27.75
CA ASN A 132 1.14 10.15 -28.74
C ASN A 132 2.39 9.97 -29.60
N GLY A 133 2.85 8.71 -29.72
CA GLY A 133 4.02 8.33 -30.50
C GLY A 133 5.36 8.46 -29.78
N TRP A 134 5.38 8.82 -28.49
CA TRP A 134 6.61 8.87 -27.70
C TRP A 134 7.12 7.48 -27.27
N PRO A 135 8.42 7.34 -26.94
CA PRO A 135 9.03 6.04 -26.66
C PRO A 135 8.46 5.30 -25.45
N ASP A 136 8.50 3.98 -25.52
CA ASP A 136 8.08 3.08 -24.44
C ASP A 136 8.91 3.27 -23.16
N PHE A 137 8.25 3.19 -22.01
CA PHE A 137 8.92 3.17 -20.70
C PHE A 137 8.07 2.49 -19.62
N ASP A 138 8.72 2.15 -18.52
CA ASP A 138 8.13 1.65 -17.28
C ASP A 138 8.32 2.66 -16.15
N LEU A 139 7.28 2.95 -15.37
CA LEU A 139 7.34 3.88 -14.23
C LEU A 139 7.21 3.11 -12.91
N SER A 140 8.33 2.73 -12.31
CA SER A 140 8.34 1.87 -11.11
C SER A 140 7.99 2.61 -9.82
N GLU A 141 8.36 3.89 -9.71
CA GLU A 141 8.07 4.74 -8.55
C GLU A 141 7.86 6.19 -9.00
N THR A 142 6.99 6.92 -8.29
CA THR A 142 7.00 8.40 -8.27
C THR A 142 6.47 8.90 -6.92
N ARG A 143 7.13 9.92 -6.37
CA ARG A 143 6.88 10.43 -5.01
C ARG A 143 7.45 11.83 -4.77
N ILE A 144 7.09 12.40 -3.63
CA ILE A 144 7.81 13.51 -2.99
C ILE A 144 8.60 12.97 -1.80
N THR A 145 9.84 13.42 -1.63
CA THR A 145 10.71 13.08 -0.52
C THR A 145 11.14 14.33 0.22
N PHE A 146 11.00 14.35 1.55
CA PHE A 146 11.59 15.38 2.42
C PHE A 146 12.58 14.75 3.40
N LYS A 147 13.80 15.27 3.42
CA LYS A 147 14.86 14.91 4.37
C LYS A 147 15.01 16.04 5.39
N LEU A 148 14.52 15.80 6.60
CA LEU A 148 14.52 16.78 7.67
C LEU A 148 15.86 16.81 8.40
N ARG A 149 16.09 17.86 9.17
CA ARG A 149 17.27 17.96 10.05
C ARG A 149 17.31 16.84 11.08
N LYS A 150 18.29 15.94 10.96
CA LYS A 150 18.48 14.85 11.94
C LYS A 150 18.82 15.32 13.35
N ASP A 151 19.40 16.52 13.49
CA ASP A 151 19.69 17.12 14.79
C ASP A 151 18.44 17.72 15.47
N LYS A 152 17.32 17.85 14.73
CA LYS A 152 16.06 18.39 15.24
C LYS A 152 14.96 17.36 15.36
N PHE A 153 14.78 16.52 14.34
CA PHE A 153 13.65 15.59 14.26
C PHE A 153 14.10 14.18 14.63
N GLN A 154 13.68 13.69 15.80
CA GLN A 154 14.05 12.37 16.32
C GLN A 154 12.86 11.45 16.57
N TYR A 155 11.64 11.99 16.65
CA TYR A 155 10.44 11.23 16.96
C TYR A 155 9.54 11.14 15.73
N MET A 156 9.25 9.93 15.29
CA MET A 156 8.37 9.66 14.16
C MET A 156 6.99 9.27 14.68
N ALA A 157 5.94 9.77 14.03
CA ALA A 157 4.56 9.35 14.26
C ALA A 157 3.87 9.08 12.92
N MET A 158 3.19 7.92 12.83
CA MET A 158 2.45 7.50 11.63
C MET A 158 1.12 6.81 11.93
N ALA A 159 0.88 6.42 13.17
CA ALA A 159 -0.40 5.96 13.70
C ALA A 159 -0.38 6.11 15.23
N ASP A 160 -1.54 6.07 15.89
CA ASP A 160 -1.63 6.20 17.36
C ASP A 160 -0.81 5.13 18.10
N ASN A 161 -0.71 3.93 17.54
CA ASN A 161 0.09 2.82 18.08
C ASN A 161 1.49 2.68 17.45
N ARG A 162 1.83 3.47 16.42
CA ARG A 162 3.13 3.42 15.72
C ARG A 162 3.83 4.76 15.77
N GLN A 163 4.44 5.03 16.92
CA GLN A 163 5.23 6.23 17.18
C GLN A 163 6.45 5.89 18.02
N ARG A 164 7.60 6.49 17.73
CA ARG A 164 8.83 6.22 18.49
C ARG A 164 9.93 7.23 18.24
N ILE A 165 10.92 7.22 19.14
CA ILE A 165 12.27 7.68 18.83
C ILE A 165 12.87 6.76 17.78
N MET A 166 13.37 7.37 16.71
CA MET A 166 14.01 6.66 15.59
C MET A 166 15.54 6.71 15.72
N PRO A 167 16.24 5.69 15.19
CA PRO A 167 17.70 5.75 15.10
C PRO A 167 18.16 6.92 14.23
N PHE A 168 19.40 7.36 14.43
CA PHE A 168 20.00 8.33 13.52
C PHE A 168 20.41 7.66 12.21
N PRO A 169 20.42 8.38 11.07
CA PRO A 169 20.95 7.82 9.83
C PRO A 169 22.40 7.34 9.95
N GLU A 170 23.22 7.95 10.81
CA GLU A 170 24.59 7.45 11.06
C GLU A 170 24.62 6.09 11.76
N ASP A 171 23.58 5.73 12.52
CA ASP A 171 23.53 4.44 13.21
C ASP A 171 23.42 3.27 12.23
N ARG A 172 23.09 3.54 10.97
CA ARG A 172 23.06 2.58 9.86
C ARG A 172 24.37 2.51 9.05
N LEU A 173 25.43 3.21 9.49
CA LEU A 173 26.74 3.17 8.84
C LEU A 173 27.61 2.01 9.35
N PRO A 174 28.60 1.55 8.55
CA PRO A 174 29.55 0.52 8.98
C PRO A 174 30.16 0.81 10.35
N GLY A 175 30.23 -0.21 11.22
CA GLY A 175 30.73 -0.10 12.59
C GLY A 175 29.68 0.31 13.64
N ARG A 176 28.48 0.73 13.23
CA ARG A 176 27.35 1.05 14.13
C ARG A 176 26.16 0.10 13.97
N CYS A 177 26.04 -0.54 12.82
CA CYS A 177 25.07 -1.60 12.57
C CYS A 177 25.69 -2.82 11.88
N GLN A 178 24.89 -3.88 11.79
CA GLN A 178 25.14 -5.07 10.98
C GLN A 178 23.98 -5.24 9.99
N THR A 179 24.28 -5.30 8.69
CA THR A 179 23.28 -5.65 7.67
C THR A 179 22.80 -7.09 7.87
N LEU A 180 21.49 -7.29 7.75
CA LEU A 180 20.84 -8.60 7.89
C LEU A 180 20.60 -9.22 6.50
N GLY A 181 19.46 -9.88 6.28
CA GLY A 181 19.18 -10.62 5.05
C GLY A 181 19.11 -9.79 3.77
N TYR A 182 19.03 -8.47 3.86
CA TYR A 182 18.99 -7.52 2.75
C TYR A 182 19.38 -6.10 3.23
N SER A 183 19.67 -5.19 2.29
CA SER A 183 20.26 -3.87 2.57
C SER A 183 19.42 -2.96 3.48
N GLU A 184 18.11 -3.11 3.43
CA GLU A 184 17.18 -2.28 4.19
C GLU A 184 17.06 -2.67 5.65
N ALA A 185 17.31 -3.94 6.01
CA ALA A 185 17.25 -4.40 7.39
C ALA A 185 18.64 -4.41 8.03
N VAL A 186 18.78 -3.68 9.14
CA VAL A 186 20.03 -3.64 9.91
C VAL A 186 19.76 -3.85 11.40
N LEU A 187 20.66 -4.59 12.07
CA LEU A 187 20.72 -4.68 13.52
C LEU A 187 21.58 -3.53 14.07
N LEU A 188 21.05 -2.75 15.01
CA LEU A 188 21.74 -1.64 15.64
C LEU A 188 22.70 -2.15 16.73
N VAL A 189 24.00 -2.10 16.46
CA VAL A 189 25.05 -2.65 17.36
C VAL A 189 25.58 -1.59 18.32
N ASN A 190 25.82 -0.39 17.81
CA ASN A 190 26.35 0.75 18.57
C ASN A 190 25.61 2.05 18.18
N PRO A 191 24.29 2.15 18.42
CA PRO A 191 23.52 3.35 18.06
C PRO A 191 23.85 4.55 18.96
N LYS A 192 23.48 5.76 18.51
CA LYS A 192 23.76 7.01 19.26
C LYS A 192 22.90 7.08 20.51
N ASP A 193 21.67 6.59 20.42
CA ASP A 193 20.80 6.35 21.56
C ASP A 193 20.99 4.90 22.04
N PRO A 194 21.60 4.67 23.21
CA PRO A 194 21.87 3.33 23.72
C PRO A 194 20.60 2.49 23.94
N ARG A 195 19.42 3.12 24.07
CA ARG A 195 18.14 2.41 24.26
C ARG A 195 17.73 1.61 23.01
N LEU A 196 18.20 2.02 21.83
CA LEU A 196 17.94 1.37 20.55
C LEU A 196 18.90 0.20 20.26
N LYS A 197 19.89 -0.03 21.11
CA LYS A 197 20.87 -1.11 20.91
C LYS A 197 20.17 -2.46 20.91
N GLY A 198 20.55 -3.30 19.96
CA GLY A 198 19.98 -4.63 19.75
C GLY A 198 18.64 -4.63 19.02
N GLU A 199 18.16 -3.48 18.55
CA GLU A 199 16.96 -3.42 17.73
C GLU A 199 17.25 -3.54 16.23
N VAL A 200 16.31 -4.11 15.49
CA VAL A 200 16.31 -4.06 14.02
C VAL A 200 15.60 -2.81 13.54
N ASP A 201 16.22 -2.12 12.58
CA ASP A 201 15.61 -1.02 11.84
C ASP A 201 15.51 -1.37 10.35
N ASP A 202 14.28 -1.32 9.84
CA ASP A 202 13.95 -1.49 8.44
C ASP A 202 12.78 -0.55 8.08
N LYS A 203 12.94 0.22 7.00
CA LYS A 203 11.92 1.16 6.52
C LYS A 203 10.57 0.51 6.28
N TYR A 204 10.52 -0.77 5.90
CA TYR A 204 9.25 -1.45 5.59
C TYR A 204 8.40 -1.72 6.84
N GLN A 205 9.00 -1.72 8.04
CA GLN A 205 8.27 -1.78 9.31
C GLN A 205 7.35 -0.57 9.51
N TYR A 206 7.57 0.50 8.75
CA TYR A 206 6.81 1.75 8.79
C TYR A 206 5.96 1.95 7.52
N SER A 207 5.55 0.85 6.86
CA SER A 207 4.62 0.90 5.75
C SER A 207 3.16 1.01 6.24
N CYS A 208 2.28 1.57 5.41
CA CYS A 208 0.87 1.71 5.70
C CYS A 208 0.03 1.47 4.43
N GLU A 209 -1.16 0.90 4.59
CA GLU A 209 -2.16 0.80 3.51
C GLU A 209 -2.64 2.19 3.09
N ASN A 210 -2.96 2.36 1.80
CA ASN A 210 -3.39 3.65 1.25
C ASN A 210 -4.55 4.27 2.03
N ILE A 211 -5.59 3.50 2.36
CA ILE A 211 -6.78 3.97 3.09
C ILE A 211 -6.45 4.54 4.48
N HIS A 212 -5.33 4.12 5.08
CA HIS A 212 -4.86 4.60 6.38
C HIS A 212 -3.69 5.58 6.27
N ASN A 213 -3.10 5.73 5.08
CA ASN A 213 -1.94 6.58 4.84
C ASN A 213 -2.35 8.02 4.50
N GLN A 214 -3.02 8.67 5.44
CA GLN A 214 -3.55 10.04 5.31
C GLN A 214 -2.67 11.09 5.98
N VAL A 215 -2.01 10.75 7.10
CA VAL A 215 -1.08 11.65 7.79
C VAL A 215 0.05 10.88 8.48
N HIS A 216 1.28 11.35 8.29
CA HIS A 216 2.46 10.84 9.01
C HIS A 216 3.59 11.88 8.98
N GLY A 217 4.56 11.76 9.88
CA GLY A 217 5.56 12.80 9.99
C GLY A 217 6.54 12.64 11.14
N TRP A 218 7.10 13.77 11.56
CA TRP A 218 8.16 13.87 12.55
C TRP A 218 7.92 15.01 13.52
N ILE A 219 8.31 14.78 14.77
CA ILE A 219 8.33 15.76 15.83
C ILE A 219 9.79 16.08 16.18
N SER A 220 10.07 17.38 16.24
CA SER A 220 11.20 17.95 16.97
C SER A 220 10.73 18.36 18.35
N PHE A 221 11.50 18.04 19.38
CA PHE A 221 11.21 18.46 20.75
C PHE A 221 11.81 19.83 21.10
N SER A 222 12.82 20.29 20.35
CA SER A 222 13.54 21.53 20.64
C SER A 222 14.04 22.25 19.38
N PRO A 223 13.30 23.26 18.87
CA PRO A 223 12.00 23.71 19.37
C PRO A 223 10.88 22.67 19.10
N PRO A 224 9.77 22.68 19.86
CA PRO A 224 8.62 21.82 19.63
C PRO A 224 7.95 22.16 18.28
N VAL A 225 8.27 21.37 17.25
CA VAL A 225 7.82 21.57 15.86
C VAL A 225 7.47 20.22 15.25
N GLY A 226 6.29 20.14 14.61
CA GLY A 226 5.87 19.01 13.81
C GLY A 226 6.04 19.27 12.32
N PHE A 227 6.41 18.24 11.57
CA PHE A 227 6.44 18.22 10.11
C PHE A 227 5.61 17.04 9.61
N TRP A 228 4.56 17.31 8.85
CA TRP A 228 3.56 16.31 8.49
C TRP A 228 3.30 16.27 6.99
N GLN A 229 3.28 15.07 6.43
CA GLN A 229 2.73 14.78 5.11
C GLN A 229 1.25 14.48 5.29
N ILE A 230 0.38 15.23 4.63
CA ILE A 230 -1.07 14.96 4.59
C ILE A 230 -1.49 14.62 3.15
N THR A 231 -2.09 13.45 2.97
CA THR A 231 -2.69 13.00 1.72
C THR A 231 -4.21 12.94 1.88
N PRO A 232 -4.97 13.91 1.34
CA PRO A 232 -6.42 14.00 1.54
C PRO A 232 -7.24 13.03 0.68
N SER A 233 -6.65 12.47 -0.39
CA SER A 233 -7.33 11.59 -1.35
C SER A 233 -6.39 10.54 -1.93
N ASP A 234 -6.92 9.35 -2.15
CA ASP A 234 -6.23 8.23 -2.80
C ASP A 234 -6.44 8.19 -4.33
N GLU A 235 -7.16 9.16 -4.92
CA GLU A 235 -7.65 9.03 -6.31
C GLU A 235 -6.54 8.81 -7.34
N PHE A 236 -5.36 9.34 -7.06
CA PHE A 236 -4.17 9.26 -7.92
C PHE A 236 -3.21 8.13 -7.55
N ARG A 237 -3.43 7.43 -6.42
CA ARG A 237 -2.58 6.30 -5.98
C ARG A 237 -2.92 5.02 -6.75
N SER A 238 -1.96 4.12 -6.87
CA SER A 238 -2.15 2.80 -7.51
C SER A 238 -2.55 1.69 -6.53
N GLY A 239 -3.18 0.64 -7.07
CA GLY A 239 -3.46 -0.64 -6.41
C GLY A 239 -4.53 -0.68 -5.32
N GLY A 240 -5.40 0.33 -5.23
CA GLY A 240 -6.58 0.30 -4.38
C GLY A 240 -6.30 0.60 -2.90
N PRO A 241 -7.33 0.44 -2.05
CA PRO A 241 -7.33 0.95 -0.67
C PRO A 241 -6.36 0.19 0.24
N VAL A 242 -6.16 -1.10 0.00
CA VAL A 242 -5.30 -1.98 0.81
C VAL A 242 -3.85 -2.02 0.31
N LYS A 243 -3.49 -1.32 -0.77
CA LYS A 243 -2.10 -1.30 -1.21
C LYS A 243 -1.22 -0.60 -0.17
N GLN A 244 -0.20 -1.30 0.29
CA GLN A 244 0.80 -0.75 1.20
C GLN A 244 1.84 0.12 0.47
N ASN A 245 2.20 1.23 1.12
CA ASN A 245 3.24 2.15 0.69
C ASN A 245 4.12 2.59 1.87
N LEU A 246 5.34 3.05 1.56
CA LEU A 246 6.24 3.63 2.54
C LEU A 246 5.71 4.99 3.03
N THR A 247 6.04 5.33 4.27
CA THR A 247 5.63 6.59 4.91
C THR A 247 6.86 7.39 5.37
N SER A 248 7.00 7.66 6.67
CA SER A 248 8.20 8.19 7.30
C SER A 248 9.15 7.06 7.73
N HIS A 249 10.46 7.30 7.69
CA HIS A 249 11.47 6.34 8.16
C HIS A 249 12.81 7.01 8.52
N VAL A 250 13.74 6.24 9.08
CA VAL A 250 15.09 6.66 9.48
C VAL A 250 15.76 7.67 8.52
N GLY A 251 16.47 8.65 9.08
CA GLY A 251 17.10 9.74 8.33
C GLY A 251 16.22 10.98 8.23
N PRO A 252 15.59 11.38 9.35
CA PRO A 252 14.17 11.76 9.41
C PRO A 252 13.57 12.08 8.05
N THR A 253 13.19 11.02 7.35
CA THR A 253 12.69 11.08 5.98
C THR A 253 11.17 10.95 6.00
N THR A 254 10.50 11.76 5.19
CA THR A 254 9.04 11.74 5.00
C THR A 254 8.74 11.59 3.51
N LEU A 255 7.91 10.62 3.13
CA LEU A 255 7.58 10.33 1.74
C LEU A 255 6.09 10.57 1.45
N ALA A 256 5.77 11.24 0.35
CA ALA A 256 4.44 11.21 -0.25
C ALA A 256 4.48 10.25 -1.45
N MET A 257 4.14 8.97 -1.22
CA MET A 257 4.16 7.94 -2.27
C MET A 257 2.90 8.04 -3.15
N PHE A 258 3.10 8.14 -4.47
CA PHE A 258 2.01 8.11 -5.44
C PHE A 258 1.91 6.76 -6.16
N LEU A 259 3.07 6.24 -6.56
CA LEU A 259 3.19 4.99 -7.31
C LEU A 259 4.39 4.21 -6.79
N SER A 260 4.22 2.90 -6.61
CA SER A 260 5.31 1.99 -6.33
C SER A 260 4.96 0.54 -6.68
N GLY A 261 5.97 -0.23 -7.11
CA GLY A 261 5.89 -1.70 -7.15
C GLY A 261 5.99 -2.38 -5.77
N HIS A 262 5.99 -1.63 -4.66
CA HIS A 262 6.04 -2.24 -3.32
C HIS A 262 4.78 -3.05 -3.03
N TYR A 263 4.91 -4.24 -2.43
CA TYR A 263 3.79 -5.14 -2.08
C TYR A 263 2.90 -5.60 -3.26
N ALA A 264 3.37 -5.44 -4.50
CA ALA A 264 2.69 -5.96 -5.70
C ALA A 264 3.65 -6.39 -6.82
N GLY A 265 4.86 -5.86 -6.82
CA GLY A 265 5.86 -6.16 -7.85
C GLY A 265 5.51 -5.52 -9.18
N GLN A 266 5.77 -6.27 -10.25
CA GLN A 266 5.66 -5.80 -11.63
C GLN A 266 4.22 -5.55 -12.10
N ASP A 267 3.22 -6.08 -11.39
CA ASP A 267 1.80 -5.88 -11.68
C ASP A 267 1.32 -4.45 -11.42
N LEU A 268 2.05 -3.68 -10.60
CA LEU A 268 1.75 -2.26 -10.32
C LEU A 268 2.85 -1.32 -10.79
N VAL A 269 3.60 -1.74 -11.82
CA VAL A 269 4.50 -0.88 -12.58
C VAL A 269 3.80 -0.49 -13.88
N PRO A 270 3.28 0.74 -14.02
CA PRO A 270 2.73 1.25 -15.26
C PRO A 270 3.71 1.08 -16.41
N ARG A 271 3.20 0.50 -17.50
CA ARG A 271 3.95 0.24 -18.73
C ARG A 271 3.33 1.03 -19.85
N PHE A 272 4.07 1.96 -20.41
CA PHE A 272 3.66 2.76 -21.56
C PHE A 272 4.24 2.14 -22.81
N ARG A 273 3.37 1.74 -23.74
CA ARG A 273 3.74 0.95 -24.92
C ARG A 273 3.13 1.49 -26.20
N GLY A 274 3.84 1.33 -27.31
CA GLY A 274 3.34 1.61 -28.65
C GLY A 274 2.96 3.08 -28.85
N GLY A 275 3.58 3.99 -28.10
CA GLY A 275 3.28 5.42 -28.16
C GLY A 275 1.92 5.83 -27.59
N GLU A 276 1.33 5.05 -26.68
CA GLU A 276 0.04 5.39 -26.05
C GLU A 276 0.09 6.75 -25.35
N PRO A 277 -0.84 7.69 -25.62
CA PRO A 277 -0.89 8.95 -24.88
C PRO A 277 -1.39 8.70 -23.45
N TRP A 278 -0.88 9.46 -22.50
CA TRP A 278 -1.32 9.39 -21.10
C TRP A 278 -1.12 10.71 -20.40
N LYS A 279 -2.06 11.10 -19.54
CA LYS A 279 -1.95 12.29 -18.71
C LYS A 279 -2.54 12.06 -17.34
N LYS A 280 -1.79 12.42 -16.29
CA LYS A 280 -2.25 12.25 -14.90
C LYS A 280 -1.77 13.35 -13.99
N VAL A 281 -2.67 13.74 -13.07
CA VAL A 281 -2.40 14.60 -11.94
C VAL A 281 -2.19 13.78 -10.67
N PHE A 282 -1.07 14.01 -9.99
CA PHE A 282 -0.73 13.44 -8.68
C PHE A 282 -0.82 14.52 -7.60
N GLY A 283 -1.56 14.25 -6.51
CA GLY A 283 -1.86 15.25 -5.48
C GLY A 283 -3.04 16.16 -5.87
N PRO A 284 -3.19 17.34 -5.22
CA PRO A 284 -2.27 17.91 -4.24
C PRO A 284 -2.17 17.17 -2.91
N VAL A 285 -0.93 17.03 -2.43
CA VAL A 285 -0.63 16.69 -1.03
C VAL A 285 -0.29 17.96 -0.26
N TYR A 286 -0.53 17.96 1.05
CA TYR A 286 -0.28 19.10 1.92
C TYR A 286 0.89 18.81 2.87
N ILE A 287 1.85 19.73 2.93
CA ILE A 287 2.96 19.69 3.87
C ILE A 287 2.61 20.64 5.01
N TYR A 288 2.17 20.05 6.11
CA TYR A 288 1.67 20.77 7.28
C TYR A 288 2.73 20.89 8.36
N LEU A 289 2.79 22.06 8.98
CA LEU A 289 3.70 22.39 10.07
C LEU A 289 2.87 22.92 11.25
N ASN A 290 3.18 22.45 12.45
CA ASN A 290 2.63 22.99 13.69
C ASN A 290 3.73 23.12 14.75
N SER A 291 3.44 23.86 15.81
CA SER A 291 4.41 24.11 16.88
C SER A 291 3.74 24.24 18.23
N GLY A 292 4.46 23.82 19.27
CA GLY A 292 4.06 23.94 20.67
C GLY A 292 4.71 25.12 21.38
N SER A 293 4.19 25.45 22.56
CA SER A 293 4.91 26.32 23.48
C SER A 293 6.03 25.52 24.15
N THR A 294 7.11 26.18 24.52
CA THR A 294 8.18 25.54 25.29
C THR A 294 7.63 25.06 26.64
N GLY A 295 7.65 23.76 26.89
CA GLY A 295 7.16 23.13 28.12
C GLY A 295 5.88 22.32 27.97
N ASP A 296 5.14 22.49 26.86
CA ASP A 296 4.02 21.61 26.51
C ASP A 296 4.53 20.21 26.15
N ASP A 297 3.68 19.18 26.31
CA ASP A 297 3.99 17.84 25.80
C ASP A 297 3.99 17.86 24.26
N PRO A 298 5.16 17.77 23.60
CA PRO A 298 5.25 17.89 22.15
C PRO A 298 4.50 16.77 21.39
N LEU A 299 4.05 15.71 22.06
CA LEU A 299 3.22 14.67 21.44
C LEU A 299 1.83 15.19 21.03
N TRP A 300 1.33 16.30 21.60
CA TRP A 300 0.07 16.91 21.16
C TRP A 300 0.11 17.34 19.68
N LEU A 301 1.31 17.61 19.13
CA LEU A 301 1.49 17.98 17.72
C LEU A 301 0.95 16.92 16.75
N TRP A 302 0.94 15.64 17.16
CA TRP A 302 0.33 14.56 16.39
C TRP A 302 -1.20 14.67 16.34
N GLU A 303 -1.84 14.97 17.48
CA GLU A 303 -3.30 15.12 17.55
C GLU A 303 -3.79 16.28 16.69
N ASP A 304 -3.06 17.40 16.71
CA ASP A 304 -3.35 18.54 15.85
C ASP A 304 -3.12 18.26 14.37
N ALA A 305 -2.09 17.47 14.02
CA ALA A 305 -1.89 17.00 12.64
C ALA A 305 -3.05 16.10 12.15
N LYS A 306 -3.63 15.27 13.01
CA LYS A 306 -4.85 14.50 12.68
C LYS A 306 -6.06 15.42 12.48
N ILE A 307 -6.22 16.47 13.29
CA ILE A 307 -7.28 17.47 13.09
C ILE A 307 -7.12 18.17 11.75
N GLN A 308 -5.90 18.62 11.43
CA GLN A 308 -5.63 19.23 10.13
C GLN A 308 -5.89 18.25 8.97
N MET A 309 -5.49 16.99 9.11
CA MET A 309 -5.75 15.97 8.10
C MET A 309 -7.25 15.83 7.82
N MET A 310 -8.10 15.79 8.85
CA MET A 310 -9.55 15.73 8.67
C MET A 310 -10.08 16.96 7.92
N ASN A 311 -9.56 18.15 8.20
CA ASN A 311 -9.94 19.37 7.48
C ASN A 311 -9.55 19.31 5.99
N GLU A 312 -8.36 18.80 5.67
CA GLU A 312 -7.92 18.62 4.28
C GLU A 312 -8.77 17.58 3.53
N VAL A 313 -9.10 16.46 4.18
CA VAL A 313 -9.99 15.42 3.61
C VAL A 313 -11.39 15.99 3.32
N GLN A 314 -11.95 16.78 4.25
CA GLN A 314 -13.26 17.42 4.08
C GLN A 314 -13.24 18.51 3.00
N SER A 315 -12.10 19.17 2.81
CA SER A 315 -11.93 20.23 1.81
C SER A 315 -11.64 19.69 0.40
N TRP A 316 -11.45 18.38 0.25
CA TRP A 316 -11.18 17.76 -1.04
C TRP A 316 -12.44 17.64 -1.91
N PRO A 317 -12.37 17.94 -3.23
CA PRO A 317 -11.24 18.52 -3.95
C PRO A 317 -11.12 20.02 -3.73
N TYR A 318 -9.89 20.52 -3.72
CA TYR A 318 -9.62 21.94 -3.50
C TYR A 318 -10.14 22.83 -4.64
N VAL A 319 -10.51 24.08 -4.31
CA VAL A 319 -10.98 25.07 -5.30
C VAL A 319 -9.86 25.96 -5.86
N PHE A 320 -8.72 26.00 -5.17
CA PHE A 320 -7.63 26.94 -5.42
C PHE A 320 -6.60 26.52 -6.49
N PRO A 321 -6.36 25.23 -6.83
CA PRO A 321 -5.43 24.89 -7.90
C PRO A 321 -5.88 25.49 -9.23
N ALA A 322 -4.96 26.17 -9.93
CA ALA A 322 -5.28 26.89 -11.16
C ALA A 322 -5.25 26.01 -12.43
N SER A 323 -4.64 24.83 -12.37
CA SER A 323 -4.55 23.92 -13.52
C SER A 323 -5.93 23.38 -13.91
N GLU A 324 -6.26 23.42 -15.20
CA GLU A 324 -7.46 22.81 -15.77
C GLU A 324 -7.45 21.28 -15.69
N ASP A 325 -6.27 20.65 -15.56
CA ASP A 325 -6.13 19.19 -15.41
C ASP A 325 -6.60 18.72 -14.02
N PHE A 326 -6.62 19.63 -13.04
CA PHE A 326 -7.18 19.40 -11.72
C PHE A 326 -8.67 19.75 -11.73
N LEU A 327 -9.52 18.73 -11.79
CA LEU A 327 -10.97 18.91 -11.78
C LEU A 327 -11.45 19.37 -10.41
N LYS A 328 -12.27 20.43 -10.40
CA LYS A 328 -12.94 20.98 -9.21
C LYS A 328 -14.16 20.14 -8.82
N SER A 329 -14.78 20.44 -7.67
CA SER A 329 -15.89 19.66 -7.12
C SER A 329 -17.13 19.65 -8.02
N ASP A 330 -17.46 20.79 -8.65
CA ASP A 330 -18.56 20.92 -9.62
C ASP A 330 -18.30 20.17 -10.94
N GLN A 331 -17.04 19.81 -11.20
CA GLN A 331 -16.61 19.04 -12.36
C GLN A 331 -16.60 17.52 -12.13
N ARG A 332 -17.06 17.09 -10.96
CA ARG A 332 -17.01 15.70 -10.50
C ARG A 332 -18.40 15.16 -10.19
N GLY A 333 -18.55 13.84 -10.24
CA GLY A 333 -19.78 13.14 -9.93
C GLY A 333 -19.74 12.42 -8.58
N ASN A 334 -20.89 11.88 -8.18
CA ASN A 334 -21.06 11.10 -6.96
C ASN A 334 -21.91 9.87 -7.25
N VAL A 335 -21.63 8.77 -6.55
CA VAL A 335 -22.37 7.51 -6.66
C VAL A 335 -22.77 7.05 -5.27
N SER A 336 -24.02 6.63 -5.10
CA SER A 336 -24.53 6.02 -3.88
C SER A 336 -25.29 4.73 -4.20
N GLY A 337 -25.42 3.88 -3.19
CA GLY A 337 -26.15 2.62 -3.29
C GLY A 337 -26.08 1.84 -1.99
N ARG A 338 -26.64 0.63 -2.02
CA ARG A 338 -26.58 -0.34 -0.94
C ARG A 338 -26.09 -1.68 -1.46
N LEU A 339 -24.99 -2.18 -0.93
CA LEU A 339 -24.50 -3.52 -1.25
C LEU A 339 -25.03 -4.53 -0.23
N LEU A 340 -25.58 -5.62 -0.74
CA LEU A 340 -26.09 -6.76 0.00
C LEU A 340 -25.38 -8.03 -0.48
N VAL A 341 -25.35 -9.05 0.36
CA VAL A 341 -24.77 -10.36 0.04
C VAL A 341 -25.85 -11.42 0.07
N LEU A 342 -25.87 -12.30 -0.92
CA LEU A 342 -26.73 -13.48 -0.96
C LEU A 342 -25.87 -14.74 -1.04
N ASP A 343 -25.67 -15.40 0.09
CA ASP A 343 -25.06 -16.72 0.16
C ASP A 343 -26.05 -17.72 0.77
N ARG A 344 -26.71 -18.48 -0.12
CA ARG A 344 -27.83 -19.37 0.24
C ARG A 344 -27.46 -20.51 1.18
N TYR A 345 -26.17 -20.79 1.37
CA TYR A 345 -25.70 -21.80 2.32
C TYR A 345 -25.42 -21.21 3.72
N ILE A 346 -25.46 -19.89 3.86
CA ILE A 346 -25.35 -19.18 5.13
C ILE A 346 -26.72 -18.66 5.56
N CYS A 347 -27.41 -17.95 4.68
CA CYS A 347 -28.74 -17.38 4.91
C CYS A 347 -29.55 -17.37 3.61
N THR A 348 -30.85 -17.65 3.70
CA THR A 348 -31.76 -17.52 2.54
C THR A 348 -32.15 -16.06 2.26
N ASP A 349 -32.01 -15.19 3.26
CA ASP A 349 -32.29 -13.75 3.15
C ASP A 349 -31.02 -12.97 2.77
N LEU A 350 -31.21 -11.73 2.31
CA LEU A 350 -30.12 -10.82 1.99
C LEU A 350 -29.41 -10.36 3.28
N ILE A 351 -28.08 -10.44 3.26
CA ILE A 351 -27.20 -10.03 4.36
C ILE A 351 -26.64 -8.64 4.03
N SER A 352 -26.61 -7.72 4.99
CA SER A 352 -25.94 -6.42 4.82
C SER A 352 -24.45 -6.62 4.55
N ALA A 353 -23.90 -5.96 3.52
CA ALA A 353 -22.47 -6.00 3.23
C ALA A 353 -21.66 -5.06 4.15
N ASN A 354 -21.73 -5.31 5.47
CA ASN A 354 -21.09 -4.49 6.49
C ASN A 354 -19.59 -4.34 6.23
N GLY A 355 -19.13 -3.10 6.12
CA GLY A 355 -17.71 -2.80 5.96
C GLY A 355 -17.13 -3.21 4.60
N ALA A 356 -17.97 -3.50 3.61
CA ALA A 356 -17.53 -3.78 2.26
C ALA A 356 -16.68 -2.63 1.70
N TYR A 357 -15.62 -2.97 0.99
CA TYR A 357 -14.86 -2.02 0.20
C TYR A 357 -15.55 -1.89 -1.15
N VAL A 358 -16.05 -0.70 -1.46
CA VAL A 358 -16.76 -0.41 -2.71
C VAL A 358 -16.01 0.69 -3.44
N GLY A 359 -15.75 0.49 -4.74
CA GLY A 359 -14.97 1.44 -5.50
C GLY A 359 -15.25 1.46 -6.99
N LEU A 360 -14.84 2.56 -7.62
CA LEU A 360 -14.86 2.75 -9.07
C LEU A 360 -13.42 2.73 -9.57
N ALA A 361 -13.18 1.95 -10.62
CA ALA A 361 -11.92 1.89 -11.35
C ALA A 361 -12.23 1.76 -12.84
N PRO A 362 -11.23 1.95 -13.73
CA PRO A 362 -11.44 1.77 -15.16
C PRO A 362 -12.08 0.40 -15.49
N PRO A 363 -12.79 0.30 -16.62
CA PRO A 363 -13.49 -0.93 -16.97
C PRO A 363 -12.55 -2.12 -17.07
N GLY A 364 -12.97 -3.26 -16.52
CA GLY A 364 -12.15 -4.46 -16.45
C GLY A 364 -12.87 -5.64 -15.80
N ASP A 365 -12.18 -6.78 -15.73
CA ASP A 365 -12.70 -7.99 -15.10
C ASP A 365 -12.84 -7.83 -13.59
N ALA A 366 -13.64 -8.69 -12.95
CA ALA A 366 -13.75 -8.72 -11.48
C ALA A 366 -12.35 -8.89 -10.86
N GLY A 367 -12.03 -8.05 -9.86
CA GLY A 367 -10.72 -8.04 -9.20
C GLY A 367 -9.58 -7.36 -9.97
N SER A 368 -9.82 -6.83 -11.18
CA SER A 368 -8.79 -6.10 -11.96
C SER A 368 -8.33 -4.81 -11.30
N TRP A 369 -9.21 -4.17 -10.52
CA TRP A 369 -8.96 -2.91 -9.82
C TRP A 369 -7.70 -2.91 -8.93
N GLN A 370 -7.34 -4.05 -8.33
CA GLN A 370 -6.16 -4.14 -7.46
C GLN A 370 -4.83 -4.01 -8.25
N ARG A 371 -4.90 -4.18 -9.58
CA ARG A 371 -3.78 -4.03 -10.53
C ARG A 371 -3.85 -2.70 -11.31
N GLU A 372 -4.84 -1.86 -11.01
CA GLU A 372 -4.94 -0.53 -11.61
C GLU A 372 -3.77 0.36 -11.15
N CYS A 373 -3.04 0.91 -12.10
CA CYS A 373 -1.87 1.75 -11.85
C CYS A 373 -1.68 2.93 -12.80
N LYS A 374 -2.41 3.01 -13.91
CA LYS A 374 -2.32 4.10 -14.89
C LYS A 374 -3.34 5.20 -14.60
N ASP A 375 -4.59 4.85 -14.31
CA ASP A 375 -5.71 5.77 -14.22
C ASP A 375 -6.19 6.00 -12.78
N TYR A 376 -7.33 6.67 -12.63
CA TYR A 376 -7.89 7.05 -11.33
C TYR A 376 -8.79 5.97 -10.76
N GLN A 377 -8.79 5.83 -9.44
CA GLN A 377 -9.69 4.94 -8.71
C GLN A 377 -10.27 5.62 -7.48
N PHE A 378 -11.48 5.25 -7.09
CA PHE A 378 -12.20 5.89 -5.99
C PHE A 378 -12.78 4.81 -5.10
N TRP A 379 -12.60 4.94 -3.78
CA TRP A 379 -12.95 3.90 -2.83
C TRP A 379 -13.66 4.48 -1.61
N THR A 380 -14.57 3.70 -1.05
CA THR A 380 -15.23 3.97 0.21
C THR A 380 -15.50 2.66 0.94
N ARG A 381 -15.88 2.76 2.21
CA ARG A 381 -16.41 1.64 2.98
C ARG A 381 -17.92 1.77 3.11
N ALA A 382 -18.62 0.66 2.90
CA ALA A 382 -20.02 0.55 3.25
C ALA A 382 -20.20 0.60 4.78
N ASP A 383 -21.31 1.17 5.23
CA ASP A 383 -21.70 1.17 6.63
C ASP A 383 -22.22 -0.20 7.09
N GLU A 384 -22.66 -0.29 8.35
CA GLU A 384 -23.18 -1.52 8.94
C GLU A 384 -24.41 -2.12 8.21
N ASN A 385 -25.14 -1.29 7.46
CA ASN A 385 -26.32 -1.66 6.71
C ASN A 385 -26.04 -1.89 5.22
N GLY A 386 -24.78 -1.79 4.80
CA GLY A 386 -24.32 -1.96 3.43
C GLY A 386 -24.45 -0.70 2.55
N PHE A 387 -24.86 0.45 3.10
CA PHE A 387 -24.95 1.68 2.32
C PHE A 387 -23.56 2.27 2.08
N PHE A 388 -23.35 2.79 0.88
CA PHE A 388 -22.10 3.43 0.50
C PHE A 388 -22.35 4.71 -0.29
N THR A 389 -21.38 5.64 -0.20
CA THR A 389 -21.30 6.82 -1.06
C THR A 389 -19.85 7.02 -1.48
N ILE A 390 -19.61 7.05 -2.79
CA ILE A 390 -18.33 7.43 -3.39
C ILE A 390 -18.49 8.85 -3.92
N ARG A 391 -17.69 9.78 -3.39
CA ARG A 391 -17.79 11.21 -3.70
C ARG A 391 -16.66 11.68 -4.62
N ASN A 392 -16.89 12.81 -5.27
CA ASN A 392 -15.85 13.56 -6.00
C ASN A 392 -15.17 12.75 -7.13
N ILE A 393 -15.92 11.90 -7.80
CA ILE A 393 -15.44 11.02 -8.87
C ILE A 393 -15.18 11.85 -10.13
N ARG A 394 -14.02 11.67 -10.76
CA ARG A 394 -13.72 12.34 -12.04
C ARG A 394 -14.70 11.87 -13.12
N ALA A 395 -15.06 12.75 -14.04
CA ALA A 395 -15.89 12.36 -15.18
C ALA A 395 -15.13 11.30 -16.03
N GLY A 396 -15.84 10.26 -16.45
CA GLY A 396 -15.25 9.11 -17.13
C GLY A 396 -16.14 7.89 -17.09
N ASP A 397 -15.68 6.81 -17.71
CA ASP A 397 -16.35 5.52 -17.73
C ASP A 397 -15.67 4.56 -16.76
N TYR A 398 -16.45 3.90 -15.90
CA TYR A 398 -15.97 3.07 -14.81
C TYR A 398 -16.77 1.77 -14.71
N ASN A 399 -16.20 0.74 -14.09
CA ASN A 399 -16.99 -0.32 -13.46
C ASN A 399 -16.96 -0.11 -11.93
N LEU A 400 -18.08 -0.46 -11.27
CA LEU A 400 -18.10 -0.57 -9.81
C LEU A 400 -17.63 -1.96 -9.40
N PHE A 401 -16.66 -1.98 -8.50
CA PHE A 401 -16.11 -3.16 -7.89
C PHE A 401 -16.39 -3.15 -6.39
N ALA A 402 -16.55 -4.33 -5.81
CA ALA A 402 -16.58 -4.43 -4.36
C ALA A 402 -16.00 -5.76 -3.88
N TRP A 403 -15.66 -5.79 -2.61
CA TRP A 403 -15.47 -7.02 -1.87
C TRP A 403 -15.90 -6.84 -0.42
N VAL A 404 -16.35 -7.93 0.18
CA VAL A 404 -17.00 -7.90 1.49
C VAL A 404 -16.18 -8.77 2.43
N PRO A 405 -15.55 -8.21 3.48
CA PRO A 405 -14.92 -9.02 4.50
C PRO A 405 -15.89 -10.09 5.02
N GLY A 406 -15.44 -11.33 5.12
CA GLY A 406 -16.30 -12.48 5.45
C GLY A 406 -16.88 -13.23 4.24
N PHE A 407 -16.68 -12.73 3.01
CA PHE A 407 -17.06 -13.43 1.79
C PHE A 407 -15.94 -13.44 0.74
N VAL A 408 -15.66 -14.61 0.17
CA VAL A 408 -14.66 -14.77 -0.89
C VAL A 408 -15.09 -14.12 -2.20
N GLY A 409 -14.14 -13.53 -2.92
CA GLY A 409 -14.28 -13.11 -4.31
C GLY A 409 -14.33 -11.60 -4.52
N ASP A 410 -14.62 -11.23 -5.77
CA ASP A 410 -14.73 -9.86 -6.23
C ASP A 410 -16.11 -9.66 -6.84
N TYR A 411 -16.87 -8.71 -6.32
CA TYR A 411 -18.06 -8.19 -6.96
C TYR A 411 -17.65 -7.22 -8.08
N ARG A 412 -18.36 -7.31 -9.20
CA ARG A 412 -18.33 -6.33 -10.28
C ARG A 412 -19.77 -6.05 -10.70
N PHE A 413 -20.15 -4.78 -10.71
CA PHE A 413 -21.39 -4.35 -11.33
C PHE A 413 -21.26 -4.42 -12.85
N ASN A 414 -22.18 -5.15 -13.50
CA ASN A 414 -22.06 -5.50 -14.92
C ASN A 414 -22.14 -4.27 -15.84
N ASP A 415 -22.97 -3.29 -15.48
CA ASP A 415 -23.17 -2.12 -16.32
C ASP A 415 -22.00 -1.15 -16.20
N LEU A 416 -21.65 -0.55 -17.34
CA LEU A 416 -20.68 0.51 -17.40
C LEU A 416 -21.27 1.77 -16.77
N MET A 417 -20.55 2.33 -15.80
CA MET A 417 -20.94 3.54 -15.10
C MET A 417 -20.31 4.76 -15.76
N ARG A 418 -21.13 5.53 -16.46
CA ARG A 418 -20.72 6.80 -17.06
C ARG A 418 -20.93 7.95 -16.08
N ILE A 419 -19.83 8.45 -15.53
CA ILE A 419 -19.82 9.61 -14.64
C ILE A 419 -19.69 10.87 -15.47
N ILE A 420 -20.65 11.78 -15.33
CA ILE A 420 -20.63 13.11 -15.97
C ILE A 420 -20.42 14.20 -14.92
N SER A 421 -19.89 15.34 -15.34
CA SER A 421 -19.66 16.51 -14.50
C SER A 421 -20.90 16.88 -13.67
N GLY A 422 -20.76 17.02 -12.35
CA GLY A 422 -21.84 17.41 -11.44
C GLY A 422 -22.94 16.36 -11.24
N SER A 423 -22.76 15.13 -11.75
CA SER A 423 -23.79 14.09 -11.62
C SER A 423 -23.89 13.51 -10.22
N TYR A 424 -25.09 13.03 -9.91
CA TYR A 424 -25.36 12.15 -8.79
C TYR A 424 -26.08 10.92 -9.33
N MET A 425 -25.57 9.73 -9.03
CA MET A 425 -26.15 8.46 -9.43
C MET A 425 -26.49 7.63 -8.20
N GLU A 426 -27.74 7.19 -8.10
CA GLU A 426 -28.23 6.30 -7.07
C GLU A 426 -28.47 4.92 -7.70
N LEU A 427 -27.76 3.91 -7.22
CA LEU A 427 -27.81 2.54 -7.76
C LEU A 427 -28.88 1.69 -7.08
N GLY A 428 -29.45 2.15 -5.96
CA GLY A 428 -30.38 1.34 -5.17
C GLY A 428 -29.68 0.13 -4.54
N GLU A 429 -30.39 -1.00 -4.46
CA GLU A 429 -29.85 -2.23 -3.89
C GLU A 429 -29.10 -3.06 -4.94
N LEU A 430 -27.85 -3.37 -4.63
CA LEU A 430 -26.96 -4.25 -5.37
C LEU A 430 -26.78 -5.53 -4.59
N VAL A 431 -26.87 -6.69 -5.26
CA VAL A 431 -26.69 -8.00 -4.62
C VAL A 431 -25.41 -8.64 -5.14
N TYR A 432 -24.52 -8.98 -4.21
CA TYR A 432 -23.36 -9.81 -4.44
C TYR A 432 -23.66 -11.27 -4.11
N GLU A 433 -23.55 -12.15 -5.09
CA GLU A 433 -23.57 -13.60 -4.91
C GLU A 433 -22.13 -14.13 -4.91
N PRO A 434 -21.50 -14.37 -3.73
CA PRO A 434 -20.14 -14.87 -3.67
C PRO A 434 -20.04 -16.28 -4.27
N PRO A 435 -18.89 -16.66 -4.85
CA PRO A 435 -18.71 -17.99 -5.43
C PRO A 435 -19.03 -19.12 -4.45
N ARG A 436 -20.02 -19.93 -4.79
CA ARG A 436 -20.57 -21.00 -3.94
C ARG A 436 -21.15 -22.13 -4.80
N ASP A 437 -20.56 -23.32 -4.73
CA ASP A 437 -21.01 -24.52 -5.46
C ASP A 437 -21.77 -25.51 -4.55
N GLY A 438 -21.63 -25.40 -3.22
CA GLY A 438 -22.29 -26.31 -2.28
C GLY A 438 -22.10 -25.98 -0.81
N PRO A 439 -22.59 -26.84 0.11
CA PRO A 439 -22.43 -26.63 1.54
C PRO A 439 -20.96 -26.71 1.95
N THR A 440 -20.54 -25.86 2.89
CA THR A 440 -19.19 -25.91 3.46
C THR A 440 -19.02 -27.21 4.26
N LEU A 441 -18.00 -28.01 3.94
CA LEU A 441 -17.56 -29.12 4.79
C LEU A 441 -16.67 -28.60 5.91
N TRP A 442 -15.72 -27.73 5.55
CA TRP A 442 -14.84 -27.05 6.48
C TRP A 442 -14.20 -25.82 5.83
N GLU A 443 -13.68 -24.94 6.66
CA GLU A 443 -12.97 -23.73 6.27
C GLU A 443 -11.82 -23.41 7.24
N ILE A 444 -10.85 -22.61 6.79
CA ILE A 444 -9.65 -22.20 7.52
C ILE A 444 -9.40 -20.72 7.20
N GLY A 445 -9.31 -19.87 8.22
CA GLY A 445 -9.10 -18.42 8.08
C GLY A 445 -10.39 -17.61 7.95
N ILE A 446 -10.25 -16.33 7.65
CA ILE A 446 -11.33 -15.36 7.44
C ILE A 446 -11.11 -14.72 6.06
N PRO A 447 -12.09 -14.71 5.15
CA PRO A 447 -11.90 -14.11 3.84
C PRO A 447 -11.96 -12.58 3.94
N ASP A 448 -10.83 -11.95 4.22
CA ASP A 448 -10.68 -10.50 4.36
C ASP A 448 -9.45 -9.93 3.63
N ARG A 449 -8.80 -10.78 2.82
CA ARG A 449 -7.58 -10.54 2.01
C ARG A 449 -6.31 -10.39 2.85
N SER A 450 -6.32 -10.91 4.08
CA SER A 450 -5.23 -10.79 5.05
C SER A 450 -4.74 -12.16 5.51
N ALA A 451 -3.52 -12.20 6.05
CA ALA A 451 -3.02 -13.36 6.78
C ALA A 451 -2.87 -13.06 8.28
N ALA A 452 -3.49 -11.99 8.77
CA ALA A 452 -3.27 -11.44 10.11
C ALA A 452 -3.86 -12.29 11.23
N GLU A 453 -4.89 -13.08 10.95
CA GLU A 453 -5.55 -13.97 11.89
C GLU A 453 -4.82 -15.30 12.10
N PHE A 454 -3.91 -15.65 11.19
CA PHE A 454 -3.08 -16.85 11.28
C PHE A 454 -1.96 -16.72 12.30
N TYR A 455 -1.32 -17.83 12.62
CA TYR A 455 -0.25 -17.88 13.61
C TYR A 455 1.01 -17.15 13.16
N VAL A 456 1.19 -15.95 13.69
CA VAL A 456 2.45 -15.19 13.63
C VAL A 456 3.29 -15.60 14.85
N PRO A 457 4.48 -16.18 14.71
CA PRO A 457 5.29 -16.65 15.84
C PRO A 457 5.89 -15.48 16.63
N ASP A 458 6.44 -15.77 17.81
CA ASP A 458 7.27 -14.80 18.51
C ASP A 458 8.60 -14.58 17.76
N PRO A 459 9.13 -13.35 17.72
CA PRO A 459 10.36 -13.03 17.00
C PRO A 459 11.58 -13.64 17.70
N ASN A 460 12.66 -13.84 16.95
CA ASN A 460 13.96 -14.15 17.55
C ASN A 460 14.38 -12.97 18.46
N PRO A 461 14.65 -13.19 19.76
CA PRO A 461 15.01 -12.11 20.69
C PRO A 461 16.21 -11.27 20.26
N GLN A 462 17.08 -11.79 19.39
CA GLN A 462 18.23 -11.07 18.84
C GLN A 462 17.85 -10.01 17.79
N TYR A 463 16.68 -10.13 17.16
CA TYR A 463 16.25 -9.34 16.01
C TYR A 463 14.95 -8.57 16.25
N ILE A 464 14.66 -8.24 17.50
CA ILE A 464 13.45 -7.52 17.86
C ILE A 464 13.51 -6.08 17.40
N ASN A 465 12.35 -5.52 17.11
CA ASN A 465 12.08 -4.10 17.14
C ASN A 465 11.10 -3.87 18.30
N LYS A 466 11.50 -3.06 19.29
CA LYS A 466 10.73 -2.93 20.54
C LYS A 466 9.37 -2.27 20.36
N LEU A 467 9.17 -1.54 19.25
CA LEU A 467 7.87 -0.96 18.90
C LEU A 467 6.78 -2.04 18.74
N PHE A 468 7.15 -3.22 18.24
CA PHE A 468 6.21 -4.29 17.89
C PHE A 468 6.13 -5.41 18.92
N ILE A 469 6.58 -5.18 20.16
CA ILE A 469 6.38 -6.12 21.26
C ILE A 469 4.96 -5.93 21.81
N ASN A 470 4.19 -7.00 21.96
CA ASN A 470 2.78 -6.96 22.41
C ASN A 470 1.91 -5.98 21.60
N HIS A 471 2.18 -5.86 20.30
CA HIS A 471 1.54 -4.92 19.40
C HIS A 471 0.64 -5.68 18.39
N PRO A 472 -0.50 -5.13 17.94
CA PRO A 472 -1.34 -5.76 16.91
C PRO A 472 -0.56 -6.06 15.63
N ASP A 473 0.28 -5.12 15.19
CA ASP A 473 1.24 -5.32 14.09
C ASP A 473 2.51 -6.12 14.47
N ARG A 474 2.42 -7.11 15.38
CA ARG A 474 3.57 -7.98 15.73
C ARG A 474 4.20 -8.66 14.51
N PHE A 475 3.41 -8.86 13.45
CA PHE A 475 3.87 -9.37 12.15
C PHE A 475 4.94 -8.47 11.47
N ARG A 476 5.15 -7.24 11.96
CA ARG A 476 6.19 -6.32 11.46
C ARG A 476 7.58 -6.60 12.03
N GLN A 477 7.75 -7.62 12.88
CA GLN A 477 9.05 -8.01 13.39
C GLN A 477 9.90 -8.67 12.30
N TYR A 478 11.19 -8.37 12.29
CA TYR A 478 12.13 -8.97 11.34
C TYR A 478 12.31 -10.46 11.62
N GLY A 479 12.42 -11.26 10.56
CA GLY A 479 12.84 -12.67 10.64
C GLY A 479 11.73 -13.65 11.01
N LEU A 480 10.47 -13.21 11.09
CA LEU A 480 9.35 -14.09 11.45
C LEU A 480 9.17 -15.26 10.49
N TRP A 481 9.48 -15.10 9.21
CA TRP A 481 9.45 -16.20 8.22
C TRP A 481 10.46 -17.31 8.55
N ASP A 482 11.63 -16.95 9.11
CA ASP A 482 12.71 -17.90 9.41
C ASP A 482 12.36 -18.81 10.60
N ARG A 483 11.46 -18.33 11.47
CA ARG A 483 10.90 -19.10 12.60
C ARG A 483 10.18 -20.37 12.15
N TYR A 484 9.72 -20.44 10.89
CA TYR A 484 9.11 -21.66 10.36
C TYR A 484 10.07 -22.85 10.49
N THR A 485 11.34 -22.69 10.12
CA THR A 485 12.34 -23.77 10.22
C THR A 485 12.58 -24.21 11.66
N GLU A 486 12.52 -23.28 12.63
CA GLU A 486 12.71 -23.60 14.05
C GLU A 486 11.53 -24.39 14.63
N LEU A 487 10.31 -24.08 14.20
CA LEU A 487 9.08 -24.73 14.68
C LEU A 487 8.80 -26.05 13.95
N TYR A 488 9.28 -26.18 12.71
CA TYR A 488 9.04 -27.31 11.82
C TYR A 488 10.37 -27.87 11.26
N PRO A 489 11.29 -28.36 12.10
CA PRO A 489 12.64 -28.72 11.67
C PRO A 489 12.66 -29.95 10.73
N ASP A 490 11.89 -30.98 11.08
CA ASP A 490 11.96 -32.29 10.43
C ASP A 490 10.76 -32.57 9.52
N ALA A 491 9.60 -31.98 9.82
CA ALA A 491 8.34 -32.19 9.12
C ALA A 491 7.64 -30.86 8.89
N ASP A 492 6.82 -30.79 7.84
CA ASP A 492 6.00 -29.61 7.54
C ASP A 492 4.67 -29.64 8.30
N LEU A 493 4.01 -28.47 8.33
CA LEU A 493 2.73 -28.22 8.99
C LEU A 493 1.65 -29.25 8.62
N VAL A 494 0.99 -29.79 9.65
CA VAL A 494 -0.19 -30.67 9.52
C VAL A 494 -1.35 -30.05 10.27
N TYR A 495 -2.37 -29.62 9.54
CA TYR A 495 -3.62 -29.10 10.07
C TYR A 495 -4.69 -30.18 10.03
N THR A 496 -5.35 -30.46 11.16
CA THR A 496 -6.43 -31.46 11.25
C THR A 496 -7.75 -30.74 11.51
N VAL A 497 -8.66 -30.79 10.55
CA VAL A 497 -9.99 -30.16 10.64
C VAL A 497 -10.74 -30.69 11.87
N GLY A 498 -11.32 -29.78 12.65
CA GLY A 498 -12.02 -30.08 13.90
C GLY A 498 -11.11 -30.29 15.12
N VAL A 499 -9.79 -30.27 14.96
CA VAL A 499 -8.82 -30.41 16.06
C VAL A 499 -7.87 -29.22 16.14
N SER A 500 -7.28 -28.82 15.01
CA SER A 500 -6.38 -27.67 14.91
C SER A 500 -7.12 -26.35 14.96
N ASP A 501 -6.44 -25.31 15.44
CA ASP A 501 -6.90 -23.92 15.51
C ASP A 501 -6.05 -23.06 14.59
N TYR A 502 -6.61 -22.50 13.52
CA TYR A 502 -5.83 -21.74 12.53
C TYR A 502 -5.13 -20.50 13.12
N THR A 503 -5.59 -19.98 14.25
CA THR A 503 -4.93 -18.86 14.93
C THR A 503 -3.62 -19.26 15.62
N LYS A 504 -3.36 -20.57 15.79
CA LYS A 504 -2.21 -21.13 16.50
C LYS A 504 -1.42 -22.15 15.67
N ASP A 505 -2.12 -22.93 14.87
CA ASP A 505 -1.59 -24.11 14.18
C ASP A 505 -1.42 -23.89 12.67
N TRP A 506 -1.93 -22.78 12.13
CA TRP A 506 -1.71 -22.38 10.74
C TRP A 506 -0.70 -21.24 10.68
N PHE A 507 0.53 -21.50 10.24
CA PHE A 507 1.58 -20.50 10.19
C PHE A 507 1.24 -19.41 9.15
N PHE A 508 1.49 -18.13 9.45
CA PHE A 508 1.03 -17.01 8.62
C PHE A 508 1.60 -16.98 7.18
N ALA A 509 2.76 -17.61 6.95
CA ALA A 509 3.41 -17.64 5.64
C ALA A 509 4.02 -19.02 5.33
N GLN A 510 3.60 -19.66 4.24
CA GLN A 510 4.28 -20.85 3.72
C GLN A 510 5.57 -20.45 3.02
N ALA A 511 6.65 -20.43 3.80
CA ALA A 511 8.01 -20.16 3.35
C ALA A 511 8.80 -21.46 3.12
N PRO A 512 9.96 -21.41 2.44
CA PRO A 512 10.83 -22.55 2.26
C PRO A 512 11.54 -22.87 3.59
N ARG A 513 11.75 -24.15 3.86
CA ARG A 513 12.49 -24.58 5.06
C ARG A 513 13.99 -24.49 4.81
N LYS A 514 14.72 -23.83 5.71
CA LYS A 514 16.18 -23.74 5.65
C LYS A 514 16.81 -25.07 6.11
N ARG A 515 17.85 -25.53 5.42
CA ARG A 515 18.62 -26.73 5.73
C ARG A 515 19.92 -26.39 6.46
N GLU A 516 20.56 -27.41 7.04
CA GLU A 516 21.85 -27.27 7.76
C GLU A 516 22.96 -26.66 6.90
N ASP A 517 22.97 -26.94 5.58
CA ASP A 517 23.91 -26.39 4.60
C ASP A 517 23.57 -24.96 4.13
N ASN A 518 22.59 -24.31 4.76
CA ASN A 518 22.01 -23.01 4.39
C ASN A 518 21.31 -22.98 3.01
N THR A 519 21.08 -24.13 2.37
CA THR A 519 20.15 -24.20 1.24
C THR A 519 18.70 -24.19 1.73
N HIS A 520 17.75 -24.03 0.83
CA HIS A 520 16.32 -24.09 1.19
C HIS A 520 15.64 -25.22 0.43
N GLN A 521 14.60 -25.78 1.04
CA GLN A 521 13.70 -26.73 0.41
C GLN A 521 12.27 -26.22 0.39
N GLY A 522 11.52 -26.60 -0.63
CA GLY A 522 10.08 -26.39 -0.67
C GLY A 522 9.40 -27.10 0.50
N THR A 523 8.20 -26.63 0.84
CA THR A 523 7.40 -27.13 1.96
C THR A 523 6.07 -27.68 1.47
N THR A 524 5.58 -28.75 2.11
CA THR A 524 4.28 -29.35 1.79
C THR A 524 3.43 -29.44 3.04
N TRP A 525 2.44 -28.56 3.14
CA TRP A 525 1.48 -28.54 4.25
C TRP A 525 0.38 -29.56 3.99
N GLN A 526 -0.17 -30.14 5.06
CA GLN A 526 -1.24 -31.13 4.99
C GLN A 526 -2.50 -30.61 5.66
N ILE A 527 -3.64 -30.75 5.02
CA ILE A 527 -4.97 -30.57 5.61
C ILE A 527 -5.64 -31.93 5.69
N LYS A 528 -5.82 -32.45 6.90
CA LYS A 528 -6.49 -33.72 7.18
C LYS A 528 -7.93 -33.47 7.59
N PHE A 529 -8.87 -34.21 7.02
CA PHE A 529 -10.30 -34.04 7.29
C PHE A 529 -11.05 -35.35 7.05
N GLU A 530 -12.19 -35.50 7.70
CA GLU A 530 -13.09 -36.63 7.51
C GLU A 530 -14.15 -36.31 6.46
N VAL A 531 -14.52 -37.30 5.64
CA VAL A 531 -15.72 -37.26 4.80
C VAL A 531 -16.50 -38.55 5.00
N SER A 532 -17.76 -38.42 5.41
CA SER A 532 -18.69 -39.56 5.49
C SER A 532 -19.68 -39.47 4.33
N GLY A 533 -19.78 -40.54 3.54
CA GLY A 533 -20.72 -40.60 2.42
C GLY A 533 -20.25 -39.78 1.23
N VAL A 534 -19.05 -40.08 0.71
CA VAL A 534 -18.55 -39.49 -0.54
C VAL A 534 -19.58 -39.71 -1.65
N VAL A 535 -20.09 -38.60 -2.20
CA VAL A 535 -21.15 -38.65 -3.22
C VAL A 535 -20.53 -39.09 -4.55
N GLN A 536 -20.86 -40.30 -4.97
CA GLN A 536 -20.33 -40.88 -6.20
C GLN A 536 -20.77 -40.10 -7.45
N GLY A 537 -19.87 -39.97 -8.42
CA GLY A 537 -20.09 -39.20 -9.66
C GLY A 537 -20.10 -37.69 -9.49
N SER A 538 -19.80 -37.17 -8.29
CA SER A 538 -19.85 -35.73 -8.00
C SER A 538 -18.47 -35.07 -8.03
N THR A 539 -18.48 -33.73 -7.88
CA THR A 539 -17.27 -32.90 -7.76
C THR A 539 -17.41 -32.01 -6.54
N TYR A 540 -16.37 -32.02 -5.70
CA TYR A 540 -16.22 -31.13 -4.55
C TYR A 540 -15.43 -29.88 -4.99
N LYS A 541 -15.65 -28.74 -4.33
CA LYS A 541 -14.97 -27.48 -4.67
C LYS A 541 -14.04 -27.07 -3.55
N LEU A 542 -12.75 -26.97 -3.84
CA LEU A 542 -11.79 -26.33 -2.95
C LEU A 542 -11.56 -24.88 -3.42
N ARG A 543 -11.93 -23.93 -2.58
CA ARG A 543 -11.60 -22.50 -2.74
C ARG A 543 -10.30 -22.23 -1.99
N VAL A 544 -9.35 -21.59 -2.67
CA VAL A 544 -8.09 -21.15 -2.04
C VAL A 544 -7.86 -19.69 -2.34
N ALA A 545 -7.99 -18.86 -1.32
CA ALA A 545 -7.67 -17.45 -1.34
C ALA A 545 -6.28 -17.21 -0.75
N LEU A 546 -5.47 -16.42 -1.45
CA LEU A 546 -4.14 -16.01 -1.01
C LEU A 546 -4.13 -14.51 -0.78
N ALA A 547 -3.68 -14.09 0.41
CA ALA A 547 -3.42 -12.70 0.74
C ALA A 547 -2.18 -12.17 0.03
N SER A 548 -1.20 -13.03 -0.26
CA SER A 548 0.07 -12.63 -0.89
C SER A 548 0.80 -13.81 -1.54
N ALA A 549 1.62 -13.50 -2.54
CA ALA A 549 2.59 -14.44 -3.12
C ALA A 549 3.90 -13.74 -3.50
N THR A 550 5.03 -14.36 -3.17
CA THR A 550 6.37 -13.92 -3.58
C THR A 550 7.08 -15.01 -4.35
N LEU A 551 7.12 -14.91 -5.69
CA LEU A 551 7.82 -15.85 -6.58
C LEU A 551 7.56 -17.32 -6.23
N ALA A 552 6.31 -17.63 -5.94
CA ALA A 552 5.86 -18.91 -5.40
C ALA A 552 4.99 -19.67 -6.39
N GLU A 553 4.71 -20.93 -6.08
CA GLU A 553 3.81 -21.79 -6.84
C GLU A 553 3.04 -22.64 -5.83
N LEU A 554 1.72 -22.66 -5.93
CA LEU A 554 0.87 -23.55 -5.14
C LEU A 554 0.56 -24.79 -5.98
N GLN A 555 0.95 -25.96 -5.50
CA GLN A 555 0.54 -27.26 -6.06
C GLN A 555 -0.37 -27.98 -5.07
N ILE A 556 -1.51 -28.48 -5.55
CA ILE A 556 -2.48 -29.21 -4.72
C ILE A 556 -2.55 -30.68 -5.15
N ARG A 557 -2.44 -31.59 -4.19
CA ARG A 557 -2.67 -33.04 -4.35
C ARG A 557 -3.67 -33.53 -3.31
N VAL A 558 -4.34 -34.65 -3.58
CA VAL A 558 -5.35 -35.23 -2.70
C VAL A 558 -5.02 -36.71 -2.50
N ASN A 559 -4.92 -37.14 -1.24
CA ASN A 559 -4.66 -38.49 -0.73
C ASN A 559 -3.35 -39.17 -1.17
N ASP A 560 -2.79 -38.85 -2.33
CA ASP A 560 -1.46 -39.27 -2.77
C ASP A 560 -0.53 -38.06 -2.95
N PRO A 561 0.41 -37.81 -2.01
CA PRO A 561 1.36 -36.71 -2.11
C PRO A 561 2.39 -36.92 -3.24
N ASN A 562 2.58 -38.16 -3.69
CA ASN A 562 3.57 -38.54 -4.69
C ASN A 562 3.00 -38.63 -6.10
N SER A 563 1.71 -38.30 -6.28
CA SER A 563 1.09 -38.26 -7.60
C SER A 563 1.92 -37.37 -8.54
N ARG A 564 2.30 -37.95 -9.69
CA ARG A 564 3.21 -37.33 -10.65
C ARG A 564 2.73 -35.97 -11.12
N ARG A 565 1.41 -35.78 -11.27
CA ARG A 565 0.80 -34.51 -11.65
C ARG A 565 -0.04 -34.00 -10.48
N PRO A 566 0.19 -32.78 -10.00
CA PRO A 566 -0.73 -32.20 -9.03
C PRO A 566 -2.11 -32.03 -9.68
N LEU A 567 -3.16 -32.10 -8.86
CA LEU A 567 -4.53 -31.82 -9.28
C LEU A 567 -4.67 -30.37 -9.78
N PHE A 568 -3.94 -29.46 -9.13
CA PHE A 568 -3.88 -28.04 -9.49
C PHE A 568 -2.46 -27.49 -9.34
N THR A 569 -2.07 -26.58 -10.22
CA THR A 569 -0.91 -25.71 -10.04
C THR A 569 -1.28 -24.28 -10.39
N SER A 570 -0.88 -23.31 -9.57
CA SER A 570 -1.00 -21.88 -9.91
C SER A 570 0.02 -21.45 -10.98
N GLY A 571 1.04 -22.27 -11.26
CA GLY A 571 2.27 -21.80 -11.89
C GLY A 571 3.01 -20.79 -11.01
N LEU A 572 4.02 -20.12 -11.58
CA LEU A 572 4.76 -19.06 -10.89
C LEU A 572 3.89 -17.82 -10.75
N ILE A 573 3.60 -17.43 -9.51
CA ILE A 573 2.80 -16.26 -9.18
C ILE A 573 3.54 -15.33 -8.21
N GLY A 574 2.97 -14.14 -8.04
CA GLY A 574 3.47 -13.17 -7.09
C GLY A 574 4.63 -12.32 -7.61
N ARG A 575 5.25 -11.59 -6.67
CA ARG A 575 6.38 -10.61 -6.77
C ARG A 575 6.15 -9.44 -5.79
N ASP A 576 5.18 -9.54 -4.89
CA ASP A 576 4.87 -8.50 -3.91
C ASP A 576 6.02 -8.23 -2.92
N ASN A 577 6.77 -9.28 -2.57
CA ASN A 577 7.78 -9.30 -1.52
C ASN A 577 7.20 -8.96 -0.15
N SER A 578 5.95 -9.30 0.13
CA SER A 578 5.31 -8.98 1.42
C SER A 578 6.01 -9.65 2.59
N ILE A 579 6.47 -10.90 2.44
CA ILE A 579 7.26 -11.62 3.46
C ILE A 579 8.51 -10.83 3.87
N ALA A 580 9.32 -10.42 2.89
CA ALA A 580 10.56 -9.66 3.14
C ALA A 580 10.31 -8.22 3.62
N ARG A 581 9.08 -7.71 3.46
CA ARG A 581 8.69 -6.35 3.84
C ARG A 581 7.81 -6.31 5.09
N HIS A 582 7.76 -7.41 5.83
CA HIS A 582 6.99 -7.53 7.09
C HIS A 582 5.50 -7.21 6.91
N GLY A 583 4.93 -7.62 5.77
CA GLY A 583 3.51 -7.54 5.47
C GLY A 583 2.78 -8.84 5.81
N ILE A 584 1.45 -8.76 5.85
CA ILE A 584 0.52 -9.91 5.98
C ILE A 584 -0.37 -10.07 4.75
N HIS A 585 -0.13 -9.28 3.71
CA HIS A 585 -0.88 -9.27 2.46
C HIS A 585 -0.10 -8.52 1.38
N GLY A 586 -0.50 -8.72 0.13
CA GLY A 586 0.04 -8.15 -1.09
C GLY A 586 -1.08 -8.08 -2.14
N LEU A 587 -0.88 -8.70 -3.30
CA LEU A 587 -1.97 -8.91 -4.24
C LEU A 587 -2.79 -10.14 -3.86
N TYR A 588 -4.11 -10.01 -3.99
CA TYR A 588 -5.08 -11.07 -3.73
C TYR A 588 -5.20 -12.03 -4.92
N TRP A 589 -5.30 -13.32 -4.61
CA TRP A 589 -5.52 -14.39 -5.59
C TRP A 589 -6.62 -15.33 -5.10
N LEU A 590 -7.54 -15.71 -5.97
CA LEU A 590 -8.58 -16.68 -5.65
C LEU A 590 -8.57 -17.82 -6.68
N TYR A 591 -8.40 -19.04 -6.20
CA TYR A 591 -8.42 -20.25 -7.02
C TYR A 591 -9.63 -21.11 -6.69
N HIS A 592 -10.09 -21.83 -7.71
CA HIS A 592 -11.22 -22.74 -7.64
C HIS A 592 -10.78 -24.10 -8.18
N VAL A 593 -10.62 -25.06 -7.28
CA VAL A 593 -10.09 -26.38 -7.61
C VAL A 593 -11.19 -27.41 -7.50
N ASN A 594 -11.48 -28.07 -8.62
CA ASN A 594 -12.42 -29.17 -8.68
C ASN A 594 -11.75 -30.45 -8.17
N ILE A 595 -12.31 -31.07 -7.13
CA ILE A 595 -11.87 -32.36 -6.59
C ILE A 595 -12.90 -33.42 -6.99
N PRO A 596 -12.61 -34.29 -7.97
CA PRO A 596 -13.48 -35.41 -8.32
C PRO A 596 -13.67 -36.34 -7.11
N CYS A 597 -14.89 -36.88 -6.93
CA CYS A 597 -15.16 -37.82 -5.84
C CYS A 597 -14.25 -39.05 -5.87
N SER A 598 -13.72 -39.44 -7.03
CA SER A 598 -12.78 -40.57 -7.19
C SER A 598 -11.43 -40.35 -6.51
N LEU A 599 -11.09 -39.11 -6.12
CA LEU A 599 -9.90 -38.80 -5.33
C LEU A 599 -10.15 -38.82 -3.83
N LEU A 600 -11.41 -38.93 -3.41
CA LEU A 600 -11.84 -38.94 -2.01
C LEU A 600 -12.24 -40.36 -1.60
N ILE A 601 -12.08 -40.67 -0.32
CA ILE A 601 -12.53 -41.91 0.30
C ILE A 601 -13.48 -41.62 1.45
N ASP A 602 -14.33 -42.57 1.81
CA ASP A 602 -15.06 -42.51 3.07
C ASP A 602 -14.05 -42.65 4.23
N GLY A 603 -14.08 -41.70 5.17
CA GLY A 603 -13.13 -41.58 6.28
C GLY A 603 -12.10 -40.47 6.05
N THR A 604 -10.87 -40.70 6.55
CA THR A 604 -9.82 -39.69 6.58
C THR A 604 -9.25 -39.42 5.19
N ASN A 605 -9.33 -38.16 4.78
CA ASN A 605 -8.71 -37.64 3.56
C ASN A 605 -7.60 -36.64 3.91
N THR A 606 -6.63 -36.46 3.01
CA THR A 606 -5.58 -35.44 3.13
C THR A 606 -5.47 -34.64 1.85
N ILE A 607 -5.47 -33.32 1.96
CA ILE A 607 -5.07 -32.42 0.87
C ILE A 607 -3.66 -31.89 1.17
N TYR A 608 -2.78 -31.94 0.17
CA TYR A 608 -1.40 -31.50 0.26
C TYR A 608 -1.23 -30.18 -0.49
N PHE A 609 -0.75 -29.15 0.20
CA PHE A 609 -0.42 -27.84 -0.34
C PHE A 609 1.10 -27.71 -0.43
N THR A 610 1.65 -27.95 -1.62
CA THR A 610 3.10 -27.87 -1.86
C THR A 610 3.48 -26.52 -2.44
N GLN A 611 4.39 -25.83 -1.77
CA GLN A 611 5.20 -24.76 -2.33
C GLN A 611 6.57 -25.36 -2.68
N PRO A 612 6.93 -25.54 -3.98
CA PRO A 612 8.17 -26.21 -4.36
C PRO A 612 9.34 -25.24 -4.61
N ARG A 613 9.14 -23.92 -4.59
CA ARG A 613 10.12 -22.92 -5.02
C ARG A 613 10.98 -22.46 -3.82
N CYS A 614 12.27 -22.79 -3.84
CA CYS A 614 13.13 -22.65 -2.66
C CYS A 614 14.54 -22.10 -2.98
N THR A 615 14.64 -21.14 -3.89
CA THR A 615 15.89 -20.43 -4.20
C THR A 615 16.18 -19.24 -3.28
N SER A 616 15.18 -18.78 -2.50
CA SER A 616 15.29 -17.67 -1.56
C SER A 616 14.38 -17.91 -0.36
N PRO A 617 14.76 -17.49 0.87
CA PRO A 617 13.93 -17.65 2.07
C PRO A 617 12.59 -16.89 1.99
N PHE A 618 12.49 -15.91 1.09
CA PHE A 618 11.30 -15.06 0.95
C PHE A 618 10.29 -15.64 -0.06
N GLN A 619 10.60 -16.75 -0.73
CA GLN A 619 9.68 -17.35 -1.69
C GLN A 619 8.54 -18.07 -0.99
N GLY A 620 7.36 -17.48 -0.97
CA GLY A 620 6.26 -18.07 -0.21
C GLY A 620 4.89 -17.56 -0.57
N LEU A 621 3.92 -18.17 0.09
CA LEU A 621 2.50 -17.86 0.00
C LEU A 621 2.02 -17.39 1.37
N MET A 622 1.16 -16.39 1.42
CA MET A 622 0.33 -16.11 2.59
C MET A 622 -1.10 -16.43 2.20
N TYR A 623 -1.75 -17.27 3.00
CA TYR A 623 -3.14 -17.63 2.80
C TYR A 623 -4.02 -16.52 3.34
N ASP A 624 -5.20 -16.37 2.76
CA ASP A 624 -6.30 -15.57 3.29
C ASP A 624 -7.36 -16.51 3.85
N TYR A 625 -7.89 -17.37 2.97
CA TYR A 625 -8.98 -18.25 3.34
C TYR A 625 -9.00 -19.51 2.49
N ILE A 626 -9.33 -20.65 3.11
CA ILE A 626 -9.44 -21.93 2.43
C ILE A 626 -10.79 -22.54 2.80
N ARG A 627 -11.54 -23.01 1.80
CA ARG A 627 -12.83 -23.68 2.02
C ARG A 627 -13.00 -24.89 1.13
N LEU A 628 -13.44 -26.01 1.71
CA LEU A 628 -13.94 -27.15 0.94
C LEU A 628 -15.47 -27.17 0.96
N GLU A 629 -16.06 -27.23 -0.22
CA GLU A 629 -17.51 -27.32 -0.46
C GLU A 629 -17.86 -28.70 -1.02
N GLY A 630 -18.97 -29.25 -0.55
CA GLY A 630 -19.55 -30.49 -1.07
C GLY A 630 -20.32 -30.24 -2.36
N PRO A 631 -20.76 -31.30 -3.07
CA PRO A 631 -21.77 -31.11 -4.11
C PRO A 631 -23.10 -30.62 -3.50
N PRO A 632 -23.98 -29.93 -4.28
CA PRO A 632 -25.27 -29.42 -3.77
C PRO A 632 -26.16 -30.46 -3.09
N CYS A 633 -26.04 -31.73 -3.47
CA CYS A 633 -26.82 -32.84 -2.91
C CYS A 633 -26.21 -33.43 -1.63
N PHE A 634 -25.03 -32.95 -1.19
CA PHE A 634 -24.37 -33.44 0.01
C PHE A 634 -25.23 -33.13 1.24
N LYS A 635 -25.59 -34.18 1.98
CA LYS A 635 -26.26 -34.07 3.28
C LYS A 635 -25.23 -34.47 4.33
N ALA A 636 -24.78 -33.53 5.14
CA ALA A 636 -24.01 -33.89 6.33
C ALA A 636 -24.93 -34.70 7.26
N GLU A 637 -24.50 -35.90 7.66
CA GLU A 637 -25.12 -36.57 8.80
C GLU A 637 -24.75 -35.75 10.05
N THR A 638 -25.75 -35.16 10.69
CA THR A 638 -25.63 -34.32 11.90
C THR A 638 -25.13 -35.10 13.10
#